data_AF-G8YEC1-F1
#
_entry.id   AF-G8YEC1-F1
#
_cell.length_a   1.000
_cell.length_b   1.000
_cell.length_c   1.000
_cell.angle_alpha   90.00
_cell.angle_beta   90.00
_cell.angle_gamma   90.00
#
_symmetry.space_group_name_H-M   'P 1'
#
loop_
_entity.id
_entity.type
_entity.pdbx_description
1 polymer ?
#
loop_
_entity_poly.entity_id
_entity_poly.type
_entity_poly.pdbx_seq_one_letter_code
_entity_poly.pdbx_strand_id
1 'polypeptide(L)'
;MAEPSNPLNGPINKVRDILTEFCSEASKEDKCFVTEISNFEKFQTILEKVETFIGEQQFNYGLSQDQVSQLSELGEGKESDDAPSSDSTRQEIEEFNKHLDDKTKNFISLLGFEKTADGFLSDFIAEEKLLRGEDTESLERTTFCEHQLTQEGFHAVNSLCVLLDLQIHFVLHHDATSKTNFYNMVSFVSESLFNISTKATEIFWCYLEARQALIKESIFDKGSTSDRISMLEICNTITDRFAGEGQKDPANKDTFNDSLQYRVRIFLSNILNFEDNTGLNKYFLTSNRSLFDLTSASRGRDDEFIRDIIQINKLFRDPYHFLKPMFHKQLIRLADILKRVYEYLIEEEIKWAKISPKIDQFAVKAPKSEQELEEFKQKYAEKPYFAEELPLSSFEPNRRGPSFEKARKDDMSFLSKLFDESKQRQLYLVQIYFLCNLYYELNSSNRKDFLKSLHPTANLKHIIDDAPPDNIVSVFFRIKRDMPKRYRSIDTQFAFLLQHTSISETYWWGWLIYGKDADTGKSLFVDRKLNSSELLDVANRFETTLPYKTKPYFNVYVTPQLSRKMKIQTGLENLEAQDDSEDATQEKFQSAINELDTTLNENIDQNSLSDAHARKSLLFWKKMNLVRKDKWLAFGSLVNKDMFQVTQNKSTDEKNESNKNNVNAAVADNGDNGDGSTTSTKRPLEDDEASDVPAAKKTKS
;
A
#
# COMPACT_ATOMS: atom_id res chain seq x y z
N MET A 1 47.33 46.31 23.59
CA MET A 1 46.60 46.81 22.41
C MET A 1 45.23 46.18 22.47
N ALA A 2 44.21 46.95 22.86
CA ALA A 2 42.84 46.45 22.88
C ALA A 2 42.36 46.40 21.43
N GLU A 3 41.87 45.25 20.97
CA GLU A 3 41.18 45.15 19.69
C GLU A 3 40.05 46.18 19.66
N PRO A 4 39.85 46.91 18.55
CA PRO A 4 38.74 47.84 18.44
C PRO A 4 37.44 47.03 18.57
N SER A 5 36.74 47.20 19.70
CA SER A 5 35.48 46.52 19.97
C SER A 5 34.50 46.85 18.85
N ASN A 6 34.05 45.85 18.10
CA ASN A 6 33.10 46.02 17.01
C ASN A 6 31.85 46.76 17.56
N PRO A 7 31.51 47.96 17.05
CA PRO A 7 30.41 48.79 17.57
C PRO A 7 29.04 48.10 17.56
N LEU A 8 28.88 47.04 16.78
CA LEU A 8 27.67 46.21 16.71
C LEU A 8 27.52 45.23 17.88
N ASN A 9 28.61 44.83 18.55
CA ASN A 9 28.56 43.80 19.60
C ASN A 9 27.77 44.25 20.84
N GLY A 10 27.81 45.52 21.19
CA GLY A 10 27.06 46.07 22.32
C GLY A 10 25.54 45.94 22.13
N PRO A 11 24.98 46.50 21.05
CA PRO A 11 23.57 46.33 20.70
C PRO A 11 23.13 44.87 20.61
N ILE A 12 23.91 44.02 19.95
CA ILE A 12 23.60 42.58 19.80
C ILE A 12 23.49 41.89 21.17
N ASN A 13 24.45 42.12 22.08
CA ASN A 13 24.44 41.49 23.39
C ASN A 13 23.27 41.98 24.25
N LYS A 14 22.88 43.26 24.13
CA LYS A 14 21.74 43.79 24.87
C LYS A 14 20.40 43.24 24.37
N VAL A 15 20.25 43.05 23.06
CA VAL A 15 19.09 42.34 22.49
C VAL A 15 19.06 40.89 23.01
N ARG A 16 20.21 40.20 23.01
CA ARG A 16 20.33 38.86 23.58
C ARG A 16 19.86 38.81 25.04
N ASP A 17 20.31 39.75 25.88
CA ASP A 17 19.95 39.77 27.31
C ASP A 17 18.44 39.94 27.52
N ILE A 18 17.81 40.87 26.78
CA ILE A 18 16.34 41.09 26.82
C ILE A 18 15.59 39.81 26.43
N LEU A 19 16.01 39.16 25.34
CA LEU A 19 15.38 37.93 24.85
C LEU A 19 15.59 36.76 25.83
N THR A 20 16.78 36.66 26.44
CA THR A 20 17.13 35.58 27.37
C THR A 20 16.31 35.68 28.65
N GLU A 21 16.17 36.88 29.20
CA GLU A 21 15.37 37.14 30.41
C GLU A 21 13.91 36.75 30.18
N PHE A 22 13.33 37.23 29.06
CA PHE A 22 11.94 36.93 28.72
C PHE A 22 11.69 35.44 28.50
N CYS A 23 12.51 34.78 27.67
CA CYS A 23 12.30 33.36 27.36
C CYS A 23 12.47 32.47 28.60
N SER A 24 13.43 32.79 29.47
CA SER A 24 13.67 32.06 30.72
C SER A 24 12.56 32.26 31.75
N GLU A 25 11.87 33.41 31.74
CA GLU A 25 10.71 33.65 32.59
C GLU A 25 9.46 32.95 32.04
N ALA A 26 9.22 33.05 30.73
CA ALA A 26 8.09 32.42 30.06
C ALA A 26 8.13 30.88 30.14
N SER A 27 9.31 30.28 30.08
CA SER A 27 9.51 28.83 30.17
C SER A 27 9.32 28.25 31.58
N LYS A 28 9.10 29.09 32.61
CA LYS A 28 8.72 28.66 33.96
C LYS A 28 7.22 28.37 34.11
N GLU A 29 6.41 28.68 33.09
CA GLU A 29 5.02 28.23 33.08
C GLU A 29 4.98 26.68 33.06
N ASP A 30 4.04 26.06 33.77
CA ASP A 30 3.80 24.59 33.82
C ASP A 30 3.22 24.06 32.48
N LYS A 31 3.86 24.42 31.36
CA LYS A 31 3.44 24.08 30.01
C LYS A 31 4.61 23.48 29.24
N CYS A 32 4.30 22.53 28.36
CA CYS A 32 5.26 21.98 27.42
C CYS A 32 5.16 22.73 26.09
N PHE A 33 6.04 23.72 25.90
CA PHE A 33 6.04 24.53 24.68
C PHE A 33 6.52 23.75 23.45
N VAL A 34 7.08 22.55 23.62
CA VAL A 34 7.33 21.63 22.51
C VAL A 34 6.03 21.28 21.79
N THR A 35 4.93 21.06 22.50
CA THR A 35 3.64 20.68 21.90
C THR A 35 2.61 21.81 21.87
N GLU A 36 2.64 22.71 22.85
CA GLU A 36 1.68 23.80 22.97
C GLU A 36 2.22 25.10 22.39
N ILE A 37 1.41 25.80 21.59
CA ILE A 37 1.75 27.10 21.00
C ILE A 37 1.69 28.19 22.09
N SER A 38 2.74 29.00 22.19
CA SER A 38 2.78 30.13 23.14
C SER A 38 1.74 31.21 22.81
N ASN A 39 1.26 31.91 23.85
CA ASN A 39 0.28 32.99 23.67
C ASN A 39 0.95 34.27 23.12
N PHE A 40 0.55 34.65 21.90
CA PHE A 40 1.11 35.76 21.13
C PHE A 40 0.96 37.15 21.77
N GLU A 41 -0.02 37.37 22.65
CA GLU A 41 -0.24 38.70 23.26
C GLU A 41 0.95 39.17 24.11
N LYS A 42 1.67 38.25 24.76
CA LYS A 42 2.85 38.58 25.57
C LYS A 42 4.07 38.93 24.72
N PHE A 43 4.11 38.46 23.48
CA PHE A 43 5.24 38.65 22.57
C PHE A 43 5.30 40.06 22.01
N GLN A 44 4.16 40.65 21.70
CA GLN A 44 4.10 42.00 21.12
C GLN A 44 4.76 43.06 22.01
N THR A 45 4.56 42.98 23.33
CA THR A 45 5.17 43.93 24.29
C THR A 45 6.70 43.82 24.31
N ILE A 46 7.25 42.63 24.08
CA ILE A 46 8.71 42.40 24.08
C ILE A 46 9.32 42.78 22.74
N LEU A 47 8.65 42.47 21.63
CA LEU A 47 9.07 42.91 20.31
C LEU A 47 9.13 44.43 20.23
N GLU A 48 8.11 45.13 20.74
CA GLU A 48 8.12 46.59 20.83
C GLU A 48 9.31 47.12 21.65
N LYS A 49 9.69 46.45 22.75
CA LYS A 49 10.88 46.83 23.54
C LYS A 49 12.18 46.64 22.74
N VAL A 50 12.31 45.54 22.00
CA VAL A 50 13.47 45.25 21.17
C VAL A 50 13.57 46.25 20.02
N GLU A 51 12.46 46.51 19.33
CA GLU A 51 12.37 47.49 18.24
C GLU A 51 12.66 48.92 18.71
N THR A 52 12.10 49.32 19.85
CA THR A 52 12.36 50.65 20.43
C THR A 52 13.84 50.80 20.75
N PHE A 53 14.45 49.78 21.37
CA PHE A 53 15.88 49.79 21.67
C PHE A 53 16.76 49.87 20.42
N ILE A 54 16.42 49.10 19.37
CA ILE A 54 17.16 49.11 18.11
C ILE A 54 16.96 50.43 17.35
N GLY A 55 15.76 51.01 17.40
CA GLY A 55 15.43 52.30 16.79
C GLY A 55 16.14 53.49 17.46
N GLU A 56 16.46 53.37 18.75
CA GLU A 56 17.25 54.36 19.49
C GLU A 56 18.75 54.32 19.15
N GLN A 57 19.25 53.25 18.54
CA GLN A 57 20.65 53.15 18.12
C GLN A 57 20.87 53.90 16.80
N GLN A 58 21.80 54.86 16.79
CA GLN A 58 22.23 55.54 15.58
C GLN A 58 23.50 54.90 15.03
N PHE A 59 23.38 54.24 13.87
CA PHE A 59 24.50 53.63 13.19
C PHE A 59 25.07 54.57 12.12
N ASN A 60 26.20 55.19 12.44
CA ASN A 60 26.85 56.17 11.56
C ASN A 60 27.74 55.46 10.49
N TYR A 61 27.16 54.51 9.75
CA TYR A 61 27.83 53.80 8.64
C TYR A 61 27.54 54.42 7.27
N GLY A 62 26.53 55.31 7.20
CA GLY A 62 26.20 56.05 5.99
C GLY A 62 27.24 57.12 5.66
N LEU A 63 27.25 57.56 4.39
CA LEU A 63 28.08 58.70 3.97
C LEU A 63 27.65 59.95 4.75
N SER A 64 28.61 60.67 5.34
CA SER A 64 28.32 61.89 6.12
C SER A 64 27.75 62.97 5.21
N GLN A 65 26.94 63.90 5.73
CA GLN A 65 26.39 65.03 4.94
C GLN A 65 27.47 65.81 4.18
N ASP A 66 28.69 65.90 4.73
CA ASP A 66 29.84 66.50 4.06
C ASP A 66 30.34 65.66 2.86
N GLN A 67 30.33 64.33 2.98
CA GLN A 67 30.68 63.41 1.88
C GLN A 67 29.58 63.34 0.82
N VAL A 68 28.31 63.39 1.21
CA VAL A 68 27.16 63.48 0.28
C VAL A 68 27.22 64.77 -0.52
N SER A 69 27.58 65.89 0.12
CA SER A 69 27.74 67.18 -0.53
C SER A 69 28.91 67.15 -1.53
N GLN A 70 30.07 66.61 -1.14
CA GLN A 70 31.25 66.47 -2.02
C GLN A 70 31.00 65.55 -3.22
N LEU A 71 30.27 64.43 -3.03
CA LEU A 71 29.91 63.50 -4.12
C LEU A 71 28.88 64.11 -5.07
N SER A 72 27.95 64.92 -4.56
CA SER A 72 27.00 65.67 -5.40
C SER A 72 27.68 66.78 -6.21
N GLU A 73 28.71 67.43 -5.66
CA GLU A 73 29.51 68.46 -6.34
C GLU A 73 30.48 67.87 -7.38
N LEU A 74 31.02 66.66 -7.15
CA LEU A 74 31.85 65.94 -8.13
C LEU A 74 31.09 65.54 -9.41
N GLY A 75 29.76 65.52 -9.36
CA GLY A 75 28.89 65.31 -10.53
C GLY A 75 28.83 66.51 -11.49
N GLU A 76 29.22 67.72 -11.06
CA GLU A 76 29.18 68.94 -11.87
C GLU A 76 30.23 68.97 -13.00
N GLY A 77 31.23 68.06 -12.97
CA GLY A 77 32.40 68.11 -13.87
C GLY A 77 32.25 67.48 -15.26
N LYS A 78 31.06 66.98 -15.65
CA LYS A 78 30.84 66.41 -16.99
C LYS A 78 29.68 67.08 -17.70
N GLU A 79 29.99 68.00 -18.60
CA GLU A 79 29.11 68.46 -19.67
C GLU A 79 28.78 67.27 -20.60
N SER A 80 27.78 66.48 -20.24
CA SER A 80 27.13 65.53 -21.13
C SER A 80 25.63 65.52 -20.82
N ASP A 81 24.79 65.62 -21.85
CA ASP A 81 23.33 65.75 -21.80
C ASP A 81 22.59 64.57 -21.09
N ASP A 82 23.32 63.57 -20.59
CA ASP A 82 22.82 62.39 -19.86
C ASP A 82 23.24 62.35 -18.36
N ALA A 83 23.79 63.44 -17.80
CA ALA A 83 24.20 63.47 -16.39
C ALA A 83 22.97 63.59 -15.44
N PRO A 84 22.80 62.68 -14.45
CA PRO A 84 21.70 62.77 -13.49
C PRO A 84 21.78 64.07 -12.69
N SER A 85 20.64 64.71 -12.44
CA SER A 85 20.59 65.95 -11.66
C SER A 85 21.16 65.73 -10.25
N SER A 86 21.78 66.77 -9.68
CA SER A 86 22.33 66.76 -8.32
C SER A 86 21.33 66.29 -7.25
N ASP A 87 20.04 66.51 -7.52
CA ASP A 87 18.93 66.10 -6.65
C ASP A 87 18.64 64.59 -6.74
N SER A 88 18.81 63.97 -7.92
CA SER A 88 18.66 62.51 -8.10
C SER A 88 19.76 61.75 -7.38
N THR A 89 21.01 62.23 -7.46
CA THR A 89 22.15 61.59 -6.79
C THR A 89 22.07 61.72 -5.27
N ARG A 90 21.57 62.86 -4.76
CA ARG A 90 21.29 63.02 -3.32
C ARG A 90 20.19 62.09 -2.82
N GLN A 91 19.10 61.94 -3.57
CA GLN A 91 18.02 61.01 -3.25
C GLN A 91 18.52 59.56 -3.23
N GLU A 92 19.32 59.15 -4.22
CA GLU A 92 19.91 57.80 -4.26
C GLU A 92 20.84 57.53 -3.06
N ILE A 93 21.61 58.52 -2.63
CA ILE A 93 22.49 58.40 -1.45
C ILE A 93 21.70 58.36 -0.14
N GLU A 94 20.62 59.14 -0.03
CA GLU A 94 19.72 59.09 1.14
C GLU A 94 18.96 57.75 1.22
N GLU A 95 18.52 57.21 0.07
CA GLU A 95 17.92 55.88 -0.02
C GLU A 95 18.92 54.77 0.34
N PHE A 96 20.17 54.88 -0.13
CA PHE A 96 21.25 53.95 0.23
C PHE A 96 21.52 53.97 1.75
N ASN A 97 21.61 55.16 2.35
CA ASN A 97 21.85 55.30 3.79
C ASN A 97 20.69 54.72 4.62
N LYS A 98 19.43 54.94 4.22
CA LYS A 98 18.27 54.29 4.86
C LYS A 98 18.32 52.78 4.73
N HIS A 99 18.59 52.26 3.52
CA HIS A 99 18.68 50.82 3.30
C HIS A 99 19.81 50.18 4.13
N LEU A 100 20.93 50.87 4.31
CA LEU A 100 22.06 50.39 5.09
C LEU A 100 21.76 50.37 6.59
N ASP A 101 21.05 51.39 7.10
CA ASP A 101 20.57 51.43 8.49
C ASP A 101 19.56 50.28 8.75
N ASP A 102 18.59 50.08 7.86
CA ASP A 102 17.61 48.98 7.97
C ASP A 102 18.26 47.60 7.91
N LYS A 103 19.26 47.40 7.04
CA LYS A 103 20.07 46.18 7.00
C LYS A 103 20.84 45.96 8.30
N THR A 104 21.39 47.02 8.87
CA THR A 104 22.16 46.95 10.12
C THR A 104 21.27 46.58 11.30
N LYS A 105 20.07 47.19 11.40
CA LYS A 105 19.06 46.85 12.41
C LYS A 105 18.61 45.39 12.29
N ASN A 106 18.33 44.93 11.07
CA ASN A 106 17.97 43.54 10.80
C ASN A 106 19.11 42.56 11.18
N PHE A 107 20.36 42.93 10.93
CA PHE A 107 21.54 42.13 11.30
C PHE A 107 21.71 42.02 12.82
N ILE A 108 21.44 43.10 13.56
CA ILE A 108 21.49 43.10 15.03
C ILE A 108 20.40 42.22 15.62
N SER A 109 19.17 42.31 15.10
CA SER A 109 18.08 41.42 15.50
C SER A 109 18.45 39.96 15.24
N LEU A 110 18.89 39.63 14.02
CA LEU A 110 19.30 38.26 13.65
C LEU A 110 20.35 37.69 14.60
N LEU A 111 21.48 38.38 14.78
CA LEU A 111 22.54 37.91 15.66
C LEU A 111 22.13 37.90 17.14
N GLY A 112 21.19 38.75 17.55
CA GLY A 112 20.59 38.72 18.87
C GLY A 112 19.84 37.41 19.10
N PHE A 113 18.95 37.04 18.18
CA PHE A 113 18.21 35.78 18.22
C PHE A 113 19.13 34.55 18.14
N GLU A 114 20.11 34.55 17.23
CA GLU A 114 21.08 33.45 17.09
C GLU A 114 21.92 33.28 18.37
N LYS A 115 22.44 34.36 18.97
CA LYS A 115 23.20 34.27 20.21
C LYS A 115 22.36 33.82 21.41
N THR A 116 21.07 34.20 21.47
CA THR A 116 20.17 33.71 22.51
C THR A 116 19.92 32.22 22.33
N ALA A 117 19.70 31.76 21.09
CA ALA A 117 19.56 30.34 20.78
C ALA A 117 20.82 29.55 21.12
N ASP A 118 22.02 30.06 20.77
CA ASP A 118 23.31 29.45 21.09
C ASP A 118 23.54 29.33 22.60
N GLY A 119 23.06 30.30 23.38
CA GLY A 119 23.06 30.23 24.85
C GLY A 119 22.25 29.05 25.37
N PHE A 120 20.97 28.95 24.99
CA PHE A 120 20.10 27.85 25.42
C PHE A 120 20.55 26.48 24.89
N LEU A 121 21.08 26.42 23.66
CA LEU A 121 21.67 25.20 23.11
C LEU A 121 22.92 24.79 23.87
N SER A 122 23.78 25.73 24.25
CA SER A 122 24.97 25.46 25.06
C SER A 122 24.62 24.89 26.43
N ASP A 123 23.58 25.44 27.07
CA ASP A 123 23.06 24.92 28.35
C ASP A 123 22.54 23.49 28.17
N PHE A 124 21.75 23.24 27.13
CA PHE A 124 21.27 21.90 26.78
C PHE A 124 22.41 20.91 26.48
N ILE A 125 23.45 21.33 25.75
CA ILE A 125 24.63 20.51 25.44
C ILE A 125 25.43 20.17 26.70
N ALA A 126 25.58 21.12 27.61
CA ALA A 126 26.28 20.91 28.88
C ALA A 126 25.56 19.85 29.71
N GLU A 127 24.24 19.93 29.81
CA GLU A 127 23.38 18.95 30.48
C GLU A 127 23.45 17.56 29.84
N GLU A 128 23.38 17.48 28.51
CA GLU A 128 23.53 16.21 27.77
C GLU A 128 24.90 15.54 28.02
N LYS A 129 25.96 16.33 28.15
CA LYS A 129 27.29 15.81 28.51
C LYS A 129 27.33 15.32 29.95
N LEU A 130 26.65 16.00 30.87
CA LEU A 130 26.54 15.61 32.27
C LEU A 130 25.77 14.28 32.42
N LEU A 131 24.68 14.11 31.66
CA LEU A 131 23.87 12.89 31.61
C LEU A 131 24.61 11.65 31.09
N ARG A 132 25.63 11.84 30.24
CA ARG A 132 26.50 10.75 29.75
C ARG A 132 27.63 10.38 30.71
N GLY A 133 27.84 11.16 31.77
CA GLY A 133 28.80 10.86 32.83
C GLY A 133 28.29 9.82 33.85
N GLU A 134 29.20 9.15 34.53
CA GLU A 134 28.90 8.04 35.46
C GLU A 134 28.24 8.49 36.80
N ASP A 135 28.14 9.79 37.08
CA ASP A 135 27.68 10.34 38.37
C ASP A 135 26.24 10.89 38.33
N THR A 136 25.23 10.10 37.92
CA THR A 136 23.85 10.62 37.70
C THR A 136 22.73 9.86 38.41
N GLU A 137 22.99 9.22 39.55
CA GLU A 137 21.93 8.52 40.32
C GLU A 137 20.97 9.47 41.08
N SER A 138 21.27 10.77 41.20
CA SER A 138 20.53 11.72 42.05
C SER A 138 19.70 12.78 41.33
N LEU A 139 19.70 12.84 40.00
CA LEU A 139 18.92 13.82 39.23
C LEU A 139 17.51 13.29 38.91
N GLU A 140 16.48 14.11 39.16
CA GLU A 140 15.12 13.82 38.73
C GLU A 140 15.05 13.82 37.20
N ARG A 141 14.84 12.64 36.61
CA ARG A 141 14.78 12.44 35.16
C ARG A 141 13.33 12.43 34.71
N THR A 142 13.02 13.24 33.71
CA THR A 142 11.76 13.18 32.97
C THR A 142 12.00 12.52 31.63
N THR A 143 11.07 11.68 31.17
CA THR A 143 11.19 11.06 29.84
C THR A 143 10.24 11.77 28.89
N PHE A 144 10.79 12.38 27.84
CA PHE A 144 10.01 13.03 26.79
C PHE A 144 10.42 12.45 25.44
N CYS A 145 9.46 11.96 24.65
CA CYS A 145 9.72 11.28 23.36
C CYS A 145 10.84 10.22 23.45
N GLU A 146 10.81 9.34 24.47
CA GLU A 146 11.80 8.27 24.69
C GLU A 146 13.25 8.75 24.95
N HIS A 147 13.41 10.04 25.23
CA HIS A 147 14.66 10.67 25.65
C HIS A 147 14.59 11.10 27.12
N GLN A 148 15.66 10.85 27.87
CA GLN A 148 15.74 11.23 29.29
C GLN A 148 16.30 12.65 29.39
N LEU A 149 15.52 13.55 29.98
CA LEU A 149 15.86 14.96 30.20
C LEU A 149 15.91 15.27 31.70
N THR A 150 16.89 16.08 32.10
CA THR A 150 16.86 16.77 33.40
C THR A 150 15.83 17.90 33.37
N GLN A 151 15.41 18.39 34.53
CA GLN A 151 14.54 19.57 34.61
C GLN A 151 15.17 20.80 33.95
N GLU A 152 16.49 20.97 34.10
CA GLU A 152 17.24 22.08 33.49
C GLU A 152 17.33 21.92 31.96
N GLY A 153 17.61 20.70 31.47
CA GLY A 153 17.56 20.40 30.03
C GLY A 153 16.16 20.63 29.43
N PHE A 154 15.09 20.30 30.16
CA PHE A 154 13.72 20.58 29.74
C PHE A 154 13.42 22.08 29.69
N HIS A 155 13.90 22.85 30.69
CA HIS A 155 13.76 24.30 30.73
C HIS A 155 14.50 24.98 29.57
N ALA A 156 15.72 24.52 29.23
CA ALA A 156 16.48 25.01 28.09
C ALA A 156 15.74 24.78 26.76
N VAL A 157 15.18 23.57 26.56
CA VAL A 157 14.37 23.24 25.37
C VAL A 157 13.10 24.10 25.30
N ASN A 158 12.38 24.25 26.42
CA ASN A 158 11.19 25.10 26.47
C ASN A 158 11.54 26.56 26.16
N SER A 159 12.64 27.09 26.69
CA SER A 159 13.11 28.46 26.43
C SER A 159 13.46 28.66 24.96
N LEU A 160 14.07 27.65 24.32
CA LEU A 160 14.34 27.64 22.89
C LEU A 160 13.06 27.61 22.04
N CYS A 161 12.06 26.80 22.44
CA CYS A 161 10.75 26.77 21.77
C CYS A 161 10.02 28.13 21.85
N VAL A 162 10.05 28.79 23.01
CA VAL A 162 9.48 30.13 23.19
C VAL A 162 10.19 31.16 22.32
N LEU A 163 11.52 31.10 22.23
CA LEU A 163 12.32 31.98 21.37
C LEU A 163 11.95 31.82 19.89
N LEU A 164 11.70 30.59 19.43
CA LEU A 164 11.28 30.31 18.06
C LEU A 164 9.83 30.75 17.80
N ASP A 165 8.90 30.55 18.74
CA ASP A 165 7.54 31.07 18.63
C ASP A 165 7.53 32.62 18.59
N LEU A 166 8.43 33.27 19.33
CA LEU A 166 8.66 34.71 19.26
C LEU A 166 9.20 35.12 17.88
N GLN A 167 10.14 34.37 17.31
CA GLN A 167 10.67 34.63 15.97
C GLN A 167 9.59 34.44 14.89
N ILE A 168 8.71 33.44 15.04
CA ILE A 168 7.54 33.27 14.18
C ILE A 168 6.64 34.51 14.26
N HIS A 169 6.35 34.99 15.46
CA HIS A 169 5.55 36.19 15.65
C HIS A 169 6.22 37.42 15.01
N PHE A 170 7.54 37.54 15.14
CA PHE A 170 8.32 38.59 14.46
C PHE A 170 8.16 38.51 12.93
N VAL A 171 8.20 37.30 12.35
CA VAL A 171 7.97 37.11 10.90
C VAL A 171 6.58 37.55 10.45
N LEU A 172 5.55 37.37 11.28
CA LEU A 172 4.18 37.76 10.94
C LEU A 172 3.98 39.28 10.91
N HIS A 173 4.80 40.03 11.64
CA HIS A 173 4.65 41.47 11.82
C HIS A 173 5.74 42.32 11.12
N HIS A 174 6.79 41.70 10.54
CA HIS A 174 7.91 42.38 9.88
C HIS A 174 8.20 41.91 8.44
N ASP A 175 9.11 42.62 7.76
CA ASP A 175 9.47 42.47 6.34
C ASP A 175 10.00 41.08 5.95
N ALA A 176 10.07 40.82 4.64
CA ALA A 176 10.51 39.56 4.03
C ALA A 176 11.89 39.03 4.51
N THR A 177 12.80 39.89 4.98
CA THR A 177 14.11 39.49 5.54
C THR A 177 13.98 38.69 6.83
N SER A 178 12.91 38.91 7.61
CA SER A 178 12.65 38.17 8.85
C SER A 178 12.41 36.67 8.59
N LYS A 179 11.81 36.31 7.43
CA LYS A 179 11.58 34.92 7.02
C LYS A 179 12.88 34.16 6.84
N THR A 180 13.85 34.77 6.15
CA THR A 180 15.18 34.19 5.96
C THR A 180 15.87 33.95 7.31
N ASN A 181 15.74 34.90 8.24
CA ASN A 181 16.29 34.76 9.59
C ASN A 181 15.68 33.58 10.35
N PHE A 182 14.36 33.38 10.24
CA PHE A 182 13.69 32.22 10.83
C PHE A 182 14.22 30.90 10.26
N TYR A 183 14.35 30.77 8.93
CA TYR A 183 14.90 29.56 8.32
C TYR A 183 16.35 29.28 8.74
N ASN A 184 17.21 30.31 8.78
CA ASN A 184 18.59 30.18 9.23
C ASN A 184 18.66 29.70 10.69
N MET A 185 17.83 30.26 11.56
CA MET A 185 17.77 29.89 12.97
C MET A 185 17.30 28.44 13.15
N VAL A 186 16.26 28.00 12.42
CA VAL A 186 15.80 26.61 12.44
C VAL A 186 16.89 25.66 11.92
N SER A 187 17.63 26.04 10.87
CA SER A 187 18.76 25.26 10.36
C SER A 187 19.85 25.13 11.41
N PHE A 188 20.27 26.25 12.02
CA PHE A 188 21.29 26.29 13.06
C PHE A 188 20.93 25.42 14.27
N VAL A 189 19.70 25.51 14.76
CA VAL A 189 19.20 24.69 15.87
C VAL A 189 19.19 23.21 15.49
N SER A 190 18.67 22.88 14.30
CA SER A 190 18.60 21.50 13.82
C SER A 190 19.98 20.86 13.70
N GLU A 191 20.94 21.57 13.10
CA GLU A 191 22.33 21.11 12.95
C GLU A 191 23.02 20.92 14.29
N SER A 192 22.82 21.86 15.22
CA SER A 192 23.41 21.83 16.55
C SER A 192 22.90 20.66 17.36
N LEU A 193 21.57 20.41 17.38
CA LEU A 193 20.98 19.28 18.09
C LEU A 193 21.34 17.93 17.45
N PHE A 194 21.41 17.88 16.12
CA PHE A 194 21.79 16.66 15.40
C PHE A 194 23.26 16.27 15.64
N ASN A 195 24.14 17.25 15.88
CA ASN A 195 25.52 16.99 16.33
C ASN A 195 25.60 16.30 17.70
N ILE A 196 24.57 16.43 18.55
CA ILE A 196 24.53 15.83 19.89
C ILE A 196 23.99 14.40 19.82
N SER A 197 22.78 14.24 19.30
CA SER A 197 22.10 12.96 19.11
C SER A 197 20.86 13.07 18.21
N THR A 198 20.48 11.94 17.60
CA THR A 198 19.21 11.84 16.84
C THR A 198 18.00 12.13 17.72
N LYS A 199 18.00 11.66 18.98
CA LYS A 199 16.90 11.86 19.94
C LYS A 199 16.70 13.33 20.31
N ALA A 200 17.79 14.09 20.47
CA ALA A 200 17.70 15.53 20.71
C ALA A 200 17.03 16.27 19.53
N THR A 201 17.33 15.83 18.30
CA THR A 201 16.67 16.38 17.10
C THR A 201 15.20 15.97 17.01
N GLU A 202 14.84 14.76 17.47
CA GLU A 202 13.44 14.31 17.48
C GLU A 202 12.54 15.16 18.38
N ILE A 203 13.05 15.62 19.54
CA ILE A 203 12.34 16.55 20.43
C ILE A 203 12.07 17.86 19.69
N PHE A 204 13.09 18.40 19.02
CA PHE A 204 12.94 19.62 18.23
C PHE A 204 12.00 19.44 17.04
N TRP A 205 11.99 18.27 16.42
CA TRP A 205 11.09 17.98 15.31
C TRP A 205 9.62 17.90 15.76
N CYS A 206 9.34 17.42 16.97
CA CYS A 206 8.00 17.50 17.57
C CYS A 206 7.50 18.94 17.66
N TYR A 207 8.38 19.89 17.98
CA TYR A 207 8.04 21.31 17.99
C TYR A 207 7.64 21.82 16.60
N LEU A 208 8.43 21.51 15.56
CA LEU A 208 8.12 21.92 14.18
C LEU A 208 6.80 21.32 13.68
N GLU A 209 6.53 20.04 13.97
CA GLU A 209 5.27 19.39 13.61
C GLU A 209 4.06 20.04 14.29
N ALA A 210 4.17 20.42 15.56
CA ALA A 210 3.10 21.11 16.27
C ALA A 210 2.76 22.48 15.64
N ARG A 211 3.72 23.13 14.97
CA ARG A 211 3.53 24.42 14.27
C ARG A 211 3.34 24.27 12.76
N GLN A 212 3.23 23.05 12.23
CA GLN A 212 3.19 22.79 10.79
C GLN A 212 2.07 23.59 10.08
N ALA A 213 0.88 23.64 10.66
CA ALA A 213 -0.25 24.38 10.07
C ALA A 213 0.05 25.89 9.98
N LEU A 214 0.61 26.46 11.06
CA LEU A 214 0.97 27.87 11.12
C LEU A 214 2.07 28.21 10.12
N ILE A 215 3.12 27.39 10.04
CA ILE A 215 4.22 27.55 9.07
C ILE A 215 3.66 27.53 7.65
N LYS A 216 2.78 26.57 7.34
CA LYS A 216 2.18 26.40 6.02
C LYS A 216 1.25 27.56 5.61
N GLU A 217 0.51 28.12 6.55
CA GLU A 217 -0.49 29.15 6.25
C GLU A 217 0.09 30.57 6.21
N SER A 218 1.13 30.83 7.02
CA SER A 218 1.53 32.22 7.33
C SER A 218 3.00 32.55 7.05
N ILE A 219 3.90 31.57 7.12
CA ILE A 219 5.35 31.81 6.93
C ILE A 219 5.77 31.41 5.52
N PHE A 220 5.47 30.17 5.14
CA PHE A 220 5.91 29.55 3.91
C PHE A 220 5.04 29.99 2.72
N ASP A 221 5.64 30.72 1.77
CA ASP A 221 4.98 30.99 0.50
C ASP A 221 5.32 29.90 -0.52
N LYS A 222 4.30 29.13 -0.92
CA LYS A 222 4.39 28.10 -1.96
C LYS A 222 4.93 28.62 -3.29
N GLY A 223 4.65 29.88 -3.64
CA GLY A 223 5.14 30.51 -4.87
C GLY A 223 6.62 30.88 -4.81
N SER A 224 7.17 31.07 -3.61
CA SER A 224 8.54 31.51 -3.38
C SER A 224 9.54 30.40 -3.65
N THR A 225 10.55 30.66 -4.49
CA THR A 225 11.66 29.73 -4.70
C THR A 225 12.62 29.70 -3.51
N SER A 226 12.82 30.83 -2.84
CA SER A 226 13.73 30.90 -1.68
C SER A 226 13.22 30.07 -0.52
N ASP A 227 11.94 30.18 -0.20
CA ASP A 227 11.31 29.47 0.93
C ASP A 227 11.38 27.96 0.71
N ARG A 228 11.15 27.51 -0.53
CA ARG A 228 11.31 26.11 -0.95
C ARG A 228 12.74 25.61 -0.75
N ILE A 229 13.74 26.37 -1.20
CA ILE A 229 15.16 26.00 -1.07
C ILE A 229 15.54 25.92 0.41
N SER A 230 15.21 26.92 1.22
CA SER A 230 15.56 26.94 2.64
C SER A 230 14.91 25.79 3.41
N MET A 231 13.62 25.49 3.17
CA MET A 231 12.96 24.35 3.82
C MET A 231 13.55 23.01 3.40
N LEU A 232 13.90 22.87 2.11
CA LEU A 232 14.57 21.68 1.59
C LEU A 232 15.97 21.51 2.18
N GLU A 233 16.72 22.59 2.33
CA GLU A 233 18.05 22.59 2.95
C GLU A 233 17.99 22.07 4.39
N ILE A 234 17.10 22.62 5.22
CA ILE A 234 16.88 22.16 6.61
C ILE A 234 16.55 20.66 6.64
N CYS A 235 15.60 20.22 5.81
CA CYS A 235 15.15 18.82 5.79
C CYS A 235 16.25 17.89 5.27
N ASN A 236 16.96 18.28 4.20
CA ASN A 236 18.03 17.49 3.59
C ASN A 236 19.23 17.37 4.52
N THR A 237 19.56 18.41 5.30
CA THR A 237 20.62 18.32 6.32
C THR A 237 20.36 17.20 7.33
N ILE A 238 19.09 16.98 7.70
CA ILE A 238 18.69 15.89 8.61
C ILE A 238 18.70 14.53 7.88
N THR A 239 18.21 14.46 6.64
CA THR A 239 18.08 13.17 5.91
C THR A 239 19.38 12.68 5.25
N ASP A 240 20.21 13.58 4.71
CA ASP A 240 21.40 13.25 3.92
C ASP A 240 22.63 12.97 4.79
N ARG A 241 22.65 13.41 6.04
CA ARG A 241 23.76 13.14 6.96
C ARG A 241 23.91 11.65 7.29
N PHE A 242 22.81 10.89 7.22
CA PHE A 242 22.83 9.42 7.27
C PHE A 242 23.30 8.77 5.96
N ALA A 243 23.45 9.54 4.88
CA ALA A 243 23.83 9.09 3.54
C ALA A 243 25.27 9.46 3.15
N GLY A 244 26.09 9.94 4.09
CA GLY A 244 27.45 10.42 3.83
C GLY A 244 28.35 9.42 3.10
N GLU A 245 29.15 9.93 2.17
CA GLU A 245 30.12 9.16 1.39
C GLU A 245 31.13 8.47 2.31
N GLY A 246 31.02 7.14 2.44
CA GLY A 246 32.06 6.29 3.06
C GLY A 246 31.62 5.49 4.27
N GLN A 247 30.55 5.87 4.99
CA GLN A 247 29.94 5.04 6.03
C GLN A 247 28.73 4.29 5.46
N LYS A 248 29.01 3.20 4.77
CA LYS A 248 28.00 2.25 4.31
C LYS A 248 27.52 1.41 5.48
N ASP A 249 26.66 1.96 6.33
CA ASP A 249 25.76 1.11 7.10
C ASP A 249 24.34 1.17 6.48
N PRO A 250 24.12 0.49 5.33
CA PRO A 250 22.81 0.45 4.67
C PRO A 250 21.73 -0.21 5.54
N ALA A 251 22.11 -0.78 6.69
CA ALA A 251 21.22 -1.45 7.62
C ALA A 251 20.27 -0.49 8.36
N ASN A 252 20.65 0.78 8.55
CA ASN A 252 19.83 1.73 9.32
C ASN A 252 18.96 2.65 8.44
N LYS A 253 19.31 2.82 7.15
CA LYS A 253 18.63 3.74 6.23
C LYS A 253 17.31 3.16 5.70
N ASP A 254 16.23 3.94 5.76
CA ASP A 254 14.87 3.54 5.33
C ASP A 254 14.31 2.32 6.09
N THR A 255 14.69 2.14 7.36
CA THR A 255 14.04 1.17 8.26
C THR A 255 12.86 1.81 8.99
N PHE A 256 11.94 1.02 9.56
CA PHE A 256 10.89 1.57 10.45
C PHE A 256 11.48 2.28 11.69
N ASN A 257 12.73 2.00 12.01
CA ASN A 257 13.46 2.65 13.09
C ASN A 257 14.01 4.04 12.69
N ASP A 258 13.85 4.44 11.43
CA ASP A 258 14.21 5.76 10.90
C ASP A 258 13.03 6.74 11.04
N SER A 259 12.44 6.77 12.24
CA SER A 259 11.22 7.53 12.56
C SER A 259 11.39 9.01 12.25
N LEU A 260 12.55 9.59 12.61
CA LEU A 260 12.86 10.99 12.34
C LEU A 260 12.87 11.31 10.84
N GLN A 261 13.58 10.54 9.99
CA GLN A 261 13.59 10.84 8.55
C GLN A 261 12.21 10.69 7.92
N TYR A 262 11.43 9.69 8.34
CA TYR A 262 10.06 9.52 7.85
C TYR A 262 9.17 10.72 8.21
N ARG A 263 9.24 11.17 9.47
CA ARG A 263 8.54 12.37 9.95
C ARG A 263 8.96 13.63 9.20
N VAL A 264 10.26 13.81 8.96
CA VAL A 264 10.81 14.94 8.17
C VAL A 264 10.26 14.91 6.74
N ARG A 265 10.28 13.75 6.08
CA ARG A 265 9.76 13.58 4.71
C ARG A 265 8.26 13.86 4.62
N ILE A 266 7.47 13.44 5.62
CA ILE A 266 6.04 13.75 5.68
C ILE A 266 5.82 15.25 5.86
N PHE A 267 6.52 15.88 6.81
CA PHE A 267 6.41 17.30 7.08
C PHE A 267 6.67 18.11 5.80
N LEU A 268 7.75 17.82 5.09
CA LEU A 268 8.09 18.46 3.82
C LEU A 268 7.01 18.22 2.74
N SER A 269 6.55 16.97 2.61
CA SER A 269 5.50 16.59 1.64
C SER A 269 4.18 17.31 1.89
N ASN A 270 3.88 17.66 3.13
CA ASN A 270 2.65 18.38 3.50
C ASN A 270 2.74 19.90 3.25
N ILE A 271 3.94 20.46 3.22
CA ILE A 271 4.19 21.90 3.01
C ILE A 271 4.35 22.22 1.54
N LEU A 272 5.16 21.44 0.80
CA LEU A 272 5.37 21.63 -0.64
C LEU A 272 4.09 21.33 -1.44
N ASN A 273 3.96 21.95 -2.61
CA ASN A 273 2.91 21.56 -3.54
C ASN A 273 3.24 20.23 -4.19
N PHE A 274 2.21 19.43 -4.47
CA PHE A 274 2.39 18.13 -5.15
C PHE A 274 3.01 18.27 -6.54
N GLU A 275 2.79 19.40 -7.24
CA GLU A 275 3.36 19.68 -8.56
C GLU A 275 4.74 20.35 -8.51
N ASP A 276 5.27 20.65 -7.32
CA ASP A 276 6.58 21.28 -7.22
C ASP A 276 7.66 20.33 -7.75
N ASN A 277 8.36 20.78 -8.80
CA ASN A 277 9.43 20.04 -9.46
C ASN A 277 10.56 19.64 -8.49
N THR A 278 10.66 20.30 -7.33
CA THR A 278 11.64 20.06 -6.27
C THR A 278 11.17 19.02 -5.24
N GLY A 279 9.85 18.82 -5.08
CA GLY A 279 9.28 17.80 -4.17
C GLY A 279 9.15 16.42 -4.81
N LEU A 280 9.17 16.36 -6.14
CA LEU A 280 9.14 15.12 -6.90
C LEU A 280 10.54 14.71 -7.31
N ASN A 281 10.94 13.50 -6.92
CA ASN A 281 12.20 12.94 -7.38
C ASN A 281 12.10 12.60 -8.87
N LYS A 282 12.45 13.55 -9.74
CA LYS A 282 12.44 13.37 -11.20
C LYS A 282 13.53 12.42 -11.69
N TYR A 283 14.53 12.17 -10.85
CA TYR A 283 15.65 11.30 -11.14
C TYR A 283 15.59 10.08 -10.23
N PHE A 284 15.52 8.89 -10.83
CA PHE A 284 15.56 7.64 -10.09
C PHE A 284 16.93 7.49 -9.44
N LEU A 285 17.06 7.91 -8.18
CA LEU A 285 18.26 7.66 -7.39
C LEU A 285 18.32 6.17 -7.07
N THR A 286 19.39 5.51 -7.51
CA THR A 286 19.70 4.15 -7.12
C THR A 286 20.00 4.12 -5.63
N SER A 287 19.43 3.17 -4.90
CA SER A 287 19.63 3.06 -3.45
C SER A 287 21.08 2.76 -3.03
N ASN A 288 22.00 2.53 -4.00
CA ASN A 288 23.43 2.25 -3.81
C ASN A 288 23.72 1.18 -2.73
N ARG A 289 22.76 0.27 -2.50
CA ARG A 289 22.86 -0.79 -1.48
C ARG A 289 23.81 -1.89 -1.95
N SER A 290 24.71 -2.35 -1.08
CA SER A 290 25.72 -3.36 -1.40
C SER A 290 25.11 -4.72 -1.72
N LEU A 291 25.32 -5.22 -2.94
CA LEU A 291 24.90 -6.57 -3.33
C LEU A 291 25.70 -7.61 -2.55
N PHE A 292 25.03 -8.52 -1.85
CA PHE A 292 25.70 -9.68 -1.27
C PHE A 292 25.83 -10.77 -2.33
N ASP A 293 26.99 -11.40 -2.40
CA ASP A 293 27.29 -12.46 -3.36
C ASP A 293 27.53 -13.78 -2.63
N LEU A 294 26.52 -14.65 -2.62
CA LEU A 294 26.64 -16.00 -2.10
C LEU A 294 27.00 -16.98 -3.24
N THR A 295 28.25 -16.94 -3.71
CA THR A 295 28.88 -17.99 -4.58
C THR A 295 29.02 -19.40 -3.97
N SER A 296 27.94 -20.18 -3.77
CA SER A 296 28.08 -21.52 -3.15
C SER A 296 28.71 -22.52 -4.13
N ALA A 297 29.63 -23.38 -3.65
CA ALA A 297 30.18 -24.49 -4.42
C ALA A 297 29.22 -25.71 -4.48
N SER A 298 28.12 -25.67 -3.72
CA SER A 298 27.12 -26.74 -3.69
C SER A 298 26.32 -26.82 -5.00
N ARG A 299 25.98 -28.05 -5.41
CA ARG A 299 25.22 -28.37 -6.63
C ARG A 299 23.77 -28.79 -6.34
N GLY A 300 23.24 -28.48 -5.15
CA GLY A 300 21.84 -28.73 -4.83
C GLY A 300 20.90 -27.91 -5.72
N ARG A 301 19.70 -28.44 -6.00
CA ARG A 301 18.66 -27.73 -6.78
C ARG A 301 18.21 -26.45 -6.07
N ASP A 302 18.03 -26.52 -4.74
CA ASP A 302 17.62 -25.36 -3.93
C ASP A 302 18.73 -24.31 -3.87
N ASP A 303 20.00 -24.75 -3.84
CA ASP A 303 21.16 -23.85 -3.94
C ASP A 303 21.28 -23.16 -5.31
N GLU A 304 20.83 -23.82 -6.40
CA GLU A 304 20.75 -23.21 -7.72
C GLU A 304 19.65 -22.15 -7.79
N PHE A 305 18.47 -22.45 -7.24
CA PHE A 305 17.37 -21.48 -7.16
C PHE A 305 17.72 -20.24 -6.35
N ILE A 306 18.34 -20.41 -5.17
CA ILE A 306 18.76 -19.27 -4.33
C ILE A 306 19.83 -18.44 -5.05
N ARG A 307 20.77 -19.07 -5.77
CA ARG A 307 21.75 -18.35 -6.60
C ARG A 307 21.08 -17.56 -7.71
N ASP A 308 20.08 -18.14 -8.39
CA ASP A 308 19.32 -17.47 -9.44
C ASP A 308 18.58 -16.24 -8.87
N ILE A 309 18.01 -16.34 -7.66
CA ILE A 309 17.40 -15.19 -6.95
C ILE A 309 18.41 -14.09 -6.65
N ILE A 310 19.58 -14.44 -6.11
CA ILE A 310 20.63 -13.46 -5.81
C ILE A 310 21.11 -12.75 -7.08
N GLN A 311 21.13 -13.46 -8.21
CA GLN A 311 21.48 -12.85 -9.50
C GLN A 311 20.42 -11.88 -10.01
N ILE A 312 19.12 -12.21 -9.93
CA ILE A 312 18.05 -11.29 -10.34
C ILE A 312 17.86 -10.13 -9.37
N ASN A 313 18.26 -10.25 -8.09
CA ASN A 313 18.28 -9.13 -7.14
C ASN A 313 19.12 -7.94 -7.64
N LYS A 314 20.10 -8.20 -8.51
CA LYS A 314 20.84 -7.13 -9.20
C LYS A 314 19.92 -6.26 -10.07
N LEU A 315 18.94 -6.86 -10.75
CA LEU A 315 17.94 -6.14 -11.54
C LEU A 315 16.95 -5.36 -10.66
N PHE A 316 16.55 -5.89 -9.52
CA PHE A 316 15.62 -5.18 -8.62
C PHE A 316 16.24 -3.92 -8.01
N ARG A 317 17.56 -3.92 -7.78
CA ARG A 317 18.25 -2.77 -7.18
C ARG A 317 18.61 -1.67 -8.17
N ASP A 318 19.03 -2.03 -9.37
CA ASP A 318 19.42 -1.06 -10.41
C ASP A 318 18.96 -1.53 -11.80
N PRO A 319 17.67 -1.39 -12.13
CA PRO A 319 17.15 -1.81 -13.42
C PRO A 319 17.71 -0.96 -14.58
N TYR A 320 17.99 0.33 -14.35
CA TYR A 320 18.41 1.26 -15.40
C TYR A 320 19.84 1.00 -15.88
N HIS A 321 20.74 0.56 -14.99
CA HIS A 321 22.10 0.19 -15.37
C HIS A 321 22.14 -0.86 -16.49
N PHE A 322 21.25 -1.85 -16.44
CA PHE A 322 21.22 -2.95 -17.41
C PHE A 322 20.59 -2.59 -18.77
N LEU A 323 19.92 -1.44 -18.87
CA LEU A 323 19.39 -0.93 -20.13
C LEU A 323 20.46 -0.37 -21.06
N LYS A 324 21.62 0.01 -20.52
CA LYS A 324 22.73 0.55 -21.31
C LYS A 324 23.26 -0.53 -22.27
N PRO A 325 23.60 -0.19 -23.54
CA PRO A 325 24.04 -1.14 -24.56
C PRO A 325 25.20 -2.06 -24.12
N MET A 326 26.10 -1.57 -23.27
CA MET A 326 27.24 -2.33 -22.76
C MET A 326 26.83 -3.54 -21.91
N PHE A 327 25.66 -3.49 -21.24
CA PHE A 327 25.18 -4.53 -20.33
C PHE A 327 24.08 -5.42 -20.93
N HIS A 328 23.70 -5.22 -22.19
CA HIS A 328 22.65 -6.01 -22.86
C HIS A 328 22.90 -7.52 -22.83
N LYS A 329 24.16 -7.96 -23.00
CA LYS A 329 24.51 -9.39 -22.91
C LYS A 329 24.20 -9.97 -21.52
N GLN A 330 24.40 -9.18 -20.47
CA GLN A 330 24.12 -9.59 -19.11
C GLN A 330 22.61 -9.56 -18.83
N LEU A 331 21.91 -8.53 -19.32
CA LEU A 331 20.45 -8.43 -19.21
C LEU A 331 19.75 -9.63 -19.87
N ILE A 332 20.23 -10.11 -21.03
CA ILE A 332 19.67 -11.30 -21.70
C ILE A 332 19.79 -12.54 -20.80
N ARG A 333 20.96 -12.78 -20.22
CA ARG A 333 21.17 -13.90 -19.29
C ARG A 333 20.28 -13.81 -18.06
N LEU A 334 20.14 -12.60 -17.49
CA LEU A 334 19.31 -12.37 -16.32
C LEU A 334 17.82 -12.51 -16.65
N ALA A 335 17.37 -12.17 -17.87
CA ALA A 335 15.99 -12.38 -18.31
C ALA A 335 15.62 -13.87 -18.41
N ASP A 336 16.56 -14.72 -18.86
CA ASP A 336 16.36 -16.18 -18.87
C ASP A 336 16.26 -16.74 -17.45
N ILE A 337 17.12 -16.27 -16.53
CA ILE A 337 17.07 -16.64 -15.12
C ILE A 337 15.75 -16.18 -14.49
N LEU A 338 15.36 -14.92 -14.72
CA LEU A 338 14.11 -14.33 -14.24
C LEU A 338 12.90 -15.16 -14.65
N LYS A 339 12.87 -15.63 -15.89
CA LYS A 339 11.81 -16.52 -16.39
C LYS A 339 11.75 -17.83 -15.60
N ARG A 340 12.89 -18.49 -15.36
CA ARG A 340 12.94 -19.75 -14.59
C ARG A 340 12.46 -19.56 -13.15
N VAL A 341 12.94 -18.50 -12.50
CA VAL A 341 12.54 -18.16 -11.13
C VAL A 341 11.03 -17.88 -11.06
N TYR A 342 10.50 -17.11 -12.00
CA TYR A 342 9.07 -16.84 -12.11
C TYR A 342 8.23 -18.12 -12.24
N GLU A 343 8.62 -19.02 -13.16
CA GLU A 343 7.91 -20.29 -13.38
C GLU A 343 7.91 -21.16 -12.12
N TYR A 344 9.06 -21.28 -11.45
CA TYR A 344 9.19 -22.02 -10.19
C TYR A 344 8.31 -21.43 -9.08
N LEU A 345 8.38 -20.12 -8.85
CA LEU A 345 7.62 -19.45 -7.78
C LEU A 345 6.11 -19.56 -7.98
N ILE A 346 5.63 -19.43 -9.23
CA ILE A 346 4.20 -19.61 -9.54
C ILE A 346 3.75 -21.05 -9.30
N GLU A 347 4.56 -22.05 -9.68
CA GLU A 347 4.22 -23.45 -9.44
C GLU A 347 4.11 -23.77 -7.95
N GLU A 348 5.04 -23.26 -7.14
CA GLU A 348 4.98 -23.41 -5.68
C GLU A 348 3.77 -22.70 -5.07
N GLU A 349 3.40 -21.52 -5.56
CA GLU A 349 2.18 -20.83 -5.10
C GLU A 349 0.90 -21.58 -5.50
N ILE A 350 0.86 -22.20 -6.69
CA ILE A 350 -0.25 -23.07 -7.10
C ILE A 350 -0.34 -24.31 -6.19
N LYS A 351 0.79 -24.92 -5.83
CA LYS A 351 0.83 -26.05 -4.88
C LYS A 351 0.34 -25.61 -3.50
N TRP A 352 0.82 -24.46 -3.02
CA TRP A 352 0.43 -23.89 -1.73
C TRP A 352 -1.07 -23.58 -1.67
N ALA A 353 -1.64 -23.01 -2.74
CA ALA A 353 -3.06 -22.71 -2.83
C ALA A 353 -3.97 -23.93 -2.69
N LYS A 354 -3.48 -25.12 -3.09
CA LYS A 354 -4.21 -26.39 -2.87
C LYS A 354 -4.24 -26.80 -1.40
N ILE A 355 -3.20 -26.47 -0.65
CA ILE A 355 -3.05 -26.81 0.78
C ILE A 355 -3.82 -25.80 1.64
N SER A 356 -3.72 -24.51 1.30
CA SER A 356 -4.35 -23.40 2.01
C SER A 356 -5.12 -22.52 1.03
N PRO A 357 -6.35 -22.92 0.62
CA PRO A 357 -7.16 -22.12 -0.28
C PRO A 357 -7.54 -20.81 0.40
N LYS A 358 -7.23 -19.67 -0.24
CA LYS A 358 -7.69 -18.37 0.26
C LYS A 358 -9.19 -18.26 -0.01
N ILE A 359 -9.97 -18.14 1.07
CA ILE A 359 -11.43 -18.10 1.06
C ILE A 359 -11.94 -16.68 0.75
N ASP A 360 -13.00 -16.63 -0.05
CA ASP A 360 -13.93 -15.54 -0.41
C ASP A 360 -13.43 -14.10 -0.31
N GLN A 361 -13.40 -13.42 -1.46
CA GLN A 361 -13.08 -12.00 -1.62
C GLN A 361 -14.02 -11.04 -0.88
N PHE A 362 -15.14 -11.52 -0.33
CA PHE A 362 -16.07 -10.74 0.47
C PHE A 362 -16.00 -11.07 1.98
N ALA A 363 -15.10 -11.96 2.39
CA ALA A 363 -14.93 -12.31 3.79
C ALA A 363 -14.26 -11.17 4.56
N VAL A 364 -15.05 -10.39 5.29
CA VAL A 364 -14.54 -9.43 6.28
C VAL A 364 -14.02 -10.23 7.47
N LYS A 365 -12.70 -10.21 7.70
CA LYS A 365 -12.12 -10.79 8.91
C LYS A 365 -12.64 -10.03 10.12
N ALA A 366 -13.03 -10.75 11.18
CA ALA A 366 -13.39 -10.12 12.44
C ALA A 366 -12.22 -9.24 12.94
N PRO A 367 -12.51 -8.05 13.49
CA PRO A 367 -11.47 -7.23 14.12
C PRO A 367 -10.80 -8.05 15.23
N LYS A 368 -9.47 -7.95 15.30
CA LYS A 368 -8.68 -8.55 16.39
C LYS A 368 -9.13 -7.96 17.73
N SER A 369 -9.05 -8.74 18.79
CA SER A 369 -9.36 -8.26 20.13
C SER A 369 -8.36 -7.17 20.55
N GLU A 370 -8.77 -6.28 21.47
CA GLU A 370 -7.89 -5.24 22.01
C GLU A 370 -6.65 -5.85 22.68
N GLN A 371 -6.81 -6.98 23.37
CA GLN A 371 -5.71 -7.73 23.98
C GLN A 371 -4.70 -8.23 22.95
N GLU A 372 -5.17 -8.82 21.84
CA GLU A 372 -4.28 -9.23 20.76
C GLU A 372 -3.55 -8.03 20.14
N LEU A 373 -4.22 -6.89 20.01
CA LEU A 373 -3.60 -5.67 19.49
C LEU A 373 -2.50 -5.14 20.42
N GLU A 374 -2.72 -5.16 21.74
CA GLU A 374 -1.71 -4.78 22.74
C GLU A 374 -0.53 -5.77 22.76
N GLU A 375 -0.80 -7.08 22.69
CA GLU A 375 0.23 -8.11 22.56
C GLU A 375 1.07 -7.92 21.29
N PHE A 376 0.44 -7.60 20.16
CA PHE A 376 1.16 -7.29 18.93
C PHE A 376 2.00 -6.00 19.09
N LYS A 377 1.45 -4.94 19.70
CA LYS A 377 2.20 -3.71 19.96
C LYS A 377 3.44 -3.99 20.81
N GLN A 378 3.31 -4.72 21.92
CA GLN A 378 4.45 -5.07 22.77
C GLN A 378 5.46 -5.97 22.04
N LYS A 379 4.99 -6.99 21.31
CA LYS A 379 5.85 -7.93 20.58
C LYS A 379 6.67 -7.27 19.47
N TYR A 380 6.17 -6.21 18.87
CA TYR A 380 6.82 -5.50 17.78
C TYR A 380 7.50 -4.19 18.20
N ALA A 381 7.24 -3.67 19.40
CA ALA A 381 7.86 -2.43 19.90
C ALA A 381 9.39 -2.51 19.95
N GLU A 382 9.95 -3.65 20.33
CA GLU A 382 11.40 -3.82 20.50
C GLU A 382 12.10 -4.48 19.30
N LYS A 383 11.35 -4.91 18.29
CA LYS A 383 11.93 -5.66 17.17
C LYS A 383 12.39 -4.70 16.07
N PRO A 384 13.71 -4.59 15.81
CA PRO A 384 14.18 -3.84 14.67
C PRO A 384 13.68 -4.52 13.39
N TYR A 385 12.88 -3.81 12.61
CA TYR A 385 12.44 -4.27 11.31
C TYR A 385 13.41 -3.75 10.24
N PHE A 386 14.00 -4.69 9.50
CA PHE A 386 14.80 -4.40 8.32
C PHE A 386 13.95 -4.70 7.08
N ALA A 387 13.86 -3.73 6.17
CA ALA A 387 13.14 -3.91 4.90
C ALA A 387 13.82 -4.93 3.97
N GLU A 388 15.11 -5.22 4.22
CA GLU A 388 15.88 -6.23 3.48
C GLU A 388 16.46 -7.27 4.46
N GLU A 389 16.61 -8.50 3.98
CA GLU A 389 17.35 -9.54 4.68
C GLU A 389 18.84 -9.27 4.56
N LEU A 390 19.49 -9.01 5.70
CA LEU A 390 20.93 -8.86 5.79
C LEU A 390 21.55 -10.21 6.16
N PRO A 391 22.31 -10.86 5.26
CA PRO A 391 22.93 -12.13 5.56
C PRO A 391 24.04 -11.94 6.60
N LEU A 392 24.15 -12.86 7.55
CA LEU A 392 25.14 -12.84 8.63
C LEU A 392 26.57 -12.81 8.07
N SER A 393 26.80 -13.47 6.94
CA SER A 393 28.08 -13.45 6.22
C SER A 393 28.55 -12.05 5.80
N SER A 394 27.66 -11.05 5.72
CA SER A 394 28.05 -9.67 5.39
C SER A 394 28.73 -8.95 6.56
N PHE A 395 28.50 -9.39 7.80
CA PHE A 395 29.06 -8.79 9.01
C PHE A 395 30.35 -9.50 9.48
N GLU A 396 30.74 -10.58 8.82
CA GLU A 396 31.99 -11.27 9.11
C GLU A 396 33.19 -10.44 8.62
N PRO A 397 34.12 -10.04 9.51
CA PRO A 397 35.24 -9.16 9.16
C PRO A 397 36.18 -9.81 8.13
N ASN A 398 36.28 -11.15 8.15
CA ASN A 398 37.08 -11.92 7.20
C ASN A 398 36.17 -12.64 6.20
N ARG A 399 36.20 -12.23 4.93
CA ARG A 399 35.44 -12.85 3.82
C ARG A 399 35.95 -14.24 3.39
N ARG A 400 36.86 -14.84 4.16
CA ARG A 400 37.47 -16.16 3.91
C ARG A 400 37.74 -16.83 5.25
N GLY A 401 37.55 -18.15 5.30
CA GLY A 401 37.80 -18.96 6.49
C GLY A 401 36.56 -19.74 6.98
N PRO A 402 36.74 -20.61 7.99
CA PRO A 402 35.69 -21.53 8.44
C PRO A 402 34.49 -20.82 9.09
N SER A 403 34.69 -19.67 9.75
CA SER A 403 33.59 -18.86 10.32
C SER A 403 32.68 -18.30 9.22
N PHE A 404 33.30 -17.69 8.20
CA PHE A 404 32.59 -17.17 7.03
C PHE A 404 31.84 -18.26 6.27
N GLU A 405 32.46 -19.43 6.06
CA GLU A 405 31.79 -20.56 5.40
C GLU A 405 30.61 -21.11 6.21
N LYS A 406 30.70 -21.08 7.54
CA LYS A 406 29.59 -21.46 8.42
C LYS A 406 28.46 -20.44 8.34
N ALA A 407 28.73 -19.15 8.55
CA ALA A 407 27.75 -18.07 8.44
C ALA A 407 27.03 -18.09 7.09
N ARG A 408 27.77 -18.32 6.00
CA ARG A 408 27.26 -18.45 4.65
C ARG A 408 26.33 -19.68 4.46
N LYS A 409 26.65 -20.82 5.06
CA LYS A 409 25.76 -22.01 5.03
C LYS A 409 24.49 -21.75 5.82
N ASP A 410 24.61 -21.09 6.96
CA ASP A 410 23.49 -20.70 7.79
C ASP A 410 22.57 -19.73 7.02
N ASP A 411 23.13 -18.73 6.33
CA ASP A 411 22.40 -17.82 5.44
C ASP A 411 21.66 -18.54 4.32
N MET A 412 22.31 -19.49 3.61
CA MET A 412 21.64 -20.28 2.56
C MET A 412 20.49 -21.12 3.11
N SER A 413 20.69 -21.74 4.28
CA SER A 413 19.63 -22.53 4.93
C SER A 413 18.47 -21.68 5.40
N PHE A 414 18.74 -20.44 5.84
CA PHE A 414 17.73 -19.48 6.25
C PHE A 414 16.92 -19.00 5.04
N LEU A 415 17.59 -18.60 3.95
CA LEU A 415 16.93 -18.20 2.71
C LEU A 415 16.04 -19.32 2.16
N SER A 416 16.54 -20.55 2.15
CA SER A 416 15.74 -21.71 1.71
C SER A 416 14.44 -21.85 2.50
N LYS A 417 14.51 -21.77 3.83
CA LYS A 417 13.32 -21.84 4.70
C LYS A 417 12.37 -20.68 4.48
N LEU A 418 12.90 -19.50 4.20
CA LEU A 418 12.07 -18.32 3.97
C LEU A 418 11.22 -18.45 2.70
N PHE A 419 11.74 -19.14 1.67
CA PHE A 419 10.96 -19.44 0.46
C PHE A 419 9.86 -20.48 0.66
N ASP A 420 9.82 -21.18 1.79
CA ASP A 420 8.66 -22.01 2.16
C ASP A 420 7.45 -21.14 2.53
N GLU A 421 7.66 -19.88 2.91
CA GLU A 421 6.59 -18.93 3.22
C GLU A 421 5.97 -18.32 1.95
N SER A 422 4.64 -18.41 1.82
CA SER A 422 3.90 -17.86 0.68
C SER A 422 4.03 -16.33 0.54
N LYS A 423 4.14 -15.60 1.67
CA LYS A 423 4.32 -14.14 1.63
C LYS A 423 5.62 -13.74 0.96
N GLN A 424 6.70 -14.46 1.22
CA GLN A 424 8.00 -14.19 0.62
C GLN A 424 7.97 -14.46 -0.88
N ARG A 425 7.39 -15.60 -1.29
CA ARG A 425 7.21 -15.90 -2.73
C ARG A 425 6.38 -14.83 -3.44
N GLN A 426 5.29 -14.37 -2.82
CA GLN A 426 4.45 -13.28 -3.33
C GLN A 426 5.24 -11.97 -3.47
N LEU A 427 6.09 -11.61 -2.49
CA LEU A 427 6.94 -10.42 -2.57
C LEU A 427 7.86 -10.44 -3.80
N TYR A 428 8.59 -11.54 -4.01
CA TYR A 428 9.46 -11.67 -5.19
C TYR A 428 8.67 -11.65 -6.49
N LEU A 429 7.49 -12.29 -6.53
CA LEU A 429 6.64 -12.26 -7.70
C LEU A 429 6.16 -10.84 -8.03
N VAL A 430 5.84 -10.00 -7.03
CA VAL A 430 5.51 -8.58 -7.21
C VAL A 430 6.70 -7.80 -7.78
N GLN A 431 7.90 -8.02 -7.24
CA GLN A 431 9.12 -7.37 -7.73
C GLN A 431 9.41 -7.75 -9.21
N ILE A 432 9.27 -9.03 -9.56
CA ILE A 432 9.37 -9.52 -10.94
C ILE A 432 8.33 -8.83 -11.83
N TYR A 433 7.09 -8.72 -11.36
CA TYR A 433 6.00 -8.10 -12.10
C TYR A 433 6.28 -6.64 -12.42
N PHE A 434 6.66 -5.83 -11.42
CA PHE A 434 6.98 -4.42 -11.62
C PHE A 434 8.18 -4.23 -12.55
N LEU A 435 9.23 -5.05 -12.40
CA LEU A 435 10.37 -5.02 -13.30
C LEU A 435 9.99 -5.35 -14.76
N CYS A 436 9.16 -6.37 -14.96
CA CYS A 436 8.67 -6.74 -16.28
C CYS A 436 7.76 -5.66 -16.88
N ASN A 437 6.95 -5.00 -16.04
CA ASN A 437 6.15 -3.84 -16.45
C ASN A 437 7.06 -2.72 -16.94
N LEU A 438 8.03 -2.31 -16.12
CA LEU A 438 9.00 -1.26 -16.45
C LEU A 438 9.72 -1.52 -17.78
N TYR A 439 10.35 -2.69 -17.95
CA TYR A 439 11.06 -3.00 -19.19
C TYR A 439 10.14 -3.11 -20.41
N TYR A 440 8.91 -3.58 -20.23
CA TYR A 440 7.95 -3.59 -21.32
C TYR A 440 7.53 -2.17 -21.74
N GLU A 441 7.28 -1.27 -20.79
CA GLU A 441 6.93 0.14 -21.09
C GLU A 441 8.11 0.90 -21.72
N LEU A 442 9.35 0.63 -21.29
CA LEU A 442 10.57 1.24 -21.84
C LEU A 442 10.95 0.71 -23.24
N ASN A 443 10.26 -0.30 -23.76
CA ASN A 443 10.47 -0.78 -25.13
C ASN A 443 10.25 0.37 -26.14
N SER A 444 11.07 0.40 -27.19
CA SER A 444 11.07 1.47 -28.20
C SER A 444 9.71 1.68 -28.89
N SER A 445 8.93 0.61 -29.13
CA SER A 445 7.58 0.70 -29.70
C SER A 445 6.57 1.26 -28.69
N ASN A 446 6.49 0.63 -27.52
CA ASN A 446 5.51 0.99 -26.49
C ASN A 446 5.75 2.42 -25.98
N ARG A 447 7.00 2.81 -25.78
CA ARG A 447 7.35 4.18 -25.41
C ARG A 447 6.87 5.20 -26.43
N LYS A 448 7.01 4.91 -27.74
CA LYS A 448 6.50 5.80 -28.81
C LYS A 448 4.98 5.88 -28.78
N ASP A 449 4.30 4.76 -28.56
CA ASP A 449 2.83 4.72 -28.52
C ASP A 449 2.28 5.41 -27.28
N PHE A 450 2.94 5.21 -26.13
CA PHE A 450 2.67 5.91 -24.89
C PHE A 450 2.85 7.42 -25.04
N LEU A 451 3.99 7.90 -25.57
CA LEU A 451 4.18 9.34 -25.80
C LEU A 451 3.15 9.95 -26.77
N LYS A 452 2.69 9.17 -27.77
CA LYS A 452 1.58 9.61 -28.65
C LYS A 452 0.25 9.72 -27.91
N SER A 453 -0.04 8.80 -26.98
CA SER A 453 -1.28 8.81 -26.19
C SER A 453 -1.42 10.03 -25.28
N LEU A 454 -0.30 10.71 -24.94
CA LEU A 454 -0.31 11.93 -24.14
C LEU A 454 -0.70 13.20 -24.94
N HIS A 455 -0.98 13.06 -26.25
CA HIS A 455 -1.35 14.15 -27.16
C HIS A 455 -0.47 15.42 -27.03
N PRO A 456 0.87 15.30 -27.06
CA PRO A 456 1.72 16.44 -26.74
C PRO A 456 1.68 17.49 -27.86
N THR A 457 1.54 18.77 -27.50
CA THR A 457 1.65 19.92 -28.42
C THR A 457 3.10 20.23 -28.82
N ALA A 458 4.10 19.54 -28.26
CA ALA A 458 5.53 19.71 -28.49
C ALA A 458 6.29 18.36 -28.52
N ASN A 459 7.57 18.37 -28.93
CA ASN A 459 8.45 17.17 -28.93
C ASN A 459 8.77 16.70 -27.49
N LEU A 460 7.84 15.99 -26.87
CA LEU A 460 8.00 15.40 -25.52
C LEU A 460 8.98 14.23 -25.59
N LYS A 461 10.05 14.28 -24.77
CA LYS A 461 10.99 13.17 -24.59
C LYS A 461 10.63 12.39 -23.33
N HIS A 462 10.86 11.08 -23.36
CA HIS A 462 10.75 10.25 -22.18
C HIS A 462 11.92 10.55 -21.21
N ILE A 463 11.74 10.32 -19.91
CA ILE A 463 12.80 10.56 -18.89
C ILE A 463 14.01 9.64 -19.12
N ILE A 464 13.78 8.47 -19.72
CA ILE A 464 14.78 7.44 -20.01
C ILE A 464 14.81 7.16 -21.51
N ASP A 465 15.99 7.36 -22.12
CA ASP A 465 16.23 7.15 -23.55
C ASP A 465 16.67 5.71 -23.89
N ASP A 466 17.28 5.00 -22.93
CA ASP A 466 17.71 3.61 -23.12
C ASP A 466 16.52 2.63 -23.17
N ALA A 467 16.69 1.53 -23.91
CA ALA A 467 15.65 0.52 -24.11
C ALA A 467 16.23 -0.92 -24.01
N PRO A 468 15.42 -1.89 -23.58
CA PRO A 468 15.85 -3.29 -23.55
C PRO A 468 15.98 -3.86 -24.98
N PRO A 469 16.85 -4.86 -25.20
CA PRO A 469 16.94 -5.58 -26.46
C PRO A 469 15.62 -6.25 -26.90
N ASP A 470 15.26 -6.14 -28.18
CA ASP A 470 13.99 -6.66 -28.71
C ASP A 470 13.78 -8.17 -28.49
N ASN A 471 14.87 -8.95 -28.47
CA ASN A 471 14.83 -10.41 -28.31
C ASN A 471 14.25 -10.86 -26.97
N ILE A 472 14.37 -10.06 -25.90
CA ILE A 472 13.89 -10.39 -24.55
C ILE A 472 12.57 -9.70 -24.18
N VAL A 473 12.12 -8.71 -24.96
CA VAL A 473 10.84 -8.00 -24.71
C VAL A 473 9.66 -8.96 -24.63
N SER A 474 9.66 -10.01 -25.46
CA SER A 474 8.62 -11.04 -25.46
C SER A 474 8.52 -11.80 -24.13
N VAL A 475 9.64 -11.97 -23.42
CA VAL A 475 9.68 -12.62 -22.10
C VAL A 475 8.98 -11.74 -21.06
N PHE A 476 9.33 -10.44 -21.01
CA PHE A 476 8.72 -9.48 -20.09
C PHE A 476 7.22 -9.33 -20.34
N PHE A 477 6.81 -9.21 -21.61
CA PHE A 477 5.39 -9.16 -21.98
C PHE A 477 4.63 -10.40 -21.55
N ARG A 478 5.20 -11.59 -21.76
CA ARG A 478 4.57 -12.86 -21.35
C ARG A 478 4.36 -12.89 -19.83
N ILE A 479 5.37 -12.54 -19.04
CA ILE A 479 5.27 -12.53 -17.57
C ILE A 479 4.22 -11.51 -17.10
N LYS A 480 4.27 -10.27 -17.61
CA LYS A 480 3.29 -9.20 -17.32
C LYS A 480 1.84 -9.68 -17.58
N ARG A 481 1.62 -10.36 -18.71
CA ARG A 481 0.27 -10.81 -19.10
C ARG A 481 -0.19 -12.08 -18.37
N ASP A 482 0.73 -13.01 -18.14
CA ASP A 482 0.39 -14.35 -17.63
C ASP A 482 0.28 -14.36 -16.10
N MET A 483 1.02 -13.51 -15.39
CA MET A 483 1.03 -13.50 -13.93
C MET A 483 -0.35 -13.21 -13.31
N PRO A 484 -1.07 -12.11 -13.65
CA PRO A 484 -2.41 -11.89 -13.10
C PRO A 484 -3.41 -12.98 -13.50
N LYS A 485 -3.28 -13.55 -14.71
CA LYS A 485 -4.14 -14.63 -15.19
C LYS A 485 -3.98 -15.91 -14.37
N ARG A 486 -2.74 -16.31 -14.10
CA ARG A 486 -2.43 -17.49 -13.27
C ARG A 486 -2.77 -17.25 -11.81
N TYR A 487 -2.57 -16.04 -11.29
CA TYR A 487 -2.95 -15.71 -9.93
C TYR A 487 -4.45 -15.65 -9.69
N ARG A 488 -5.27 -15.40 -10.72
CA ARG A 488 -6.74 -15.38 -10.58
C ARG A 488 -7.31 -16.69 -10.01
N SER A 489 -6.67 -17.84 -10.25
CA SER A 489 -7.08 -19.12 -9.66
C SER A 489 -6.57 -19.36 -8.24
N ILE A 490 -5.64 -18.54 -7.75
CA ILE A 490 -5.04 -18.63 -6.41
C ILE A 490 -5.66 -17.58 -5.49
N ASP A 491 -5.70 -16.32 -5.95
CA ASP A 491 -6.14 -15.15 -5.21
C ASP A 491 -6.65 -14.07 -6.21
N THR A 492 -7.97 -13.94 -6.31
CA THR A 492 -8.60 -13.00 -7.24
C THR A 492 -8.35 -11.53 -6.87
N GLN A 493 -8.28 -11.22 -5.57
CA GLN A 493 -8.06 -9.86 -5.07
C GLN A 493 -6.65 -9.40 -5.40
N PHE A 494 -5.66 -10.25 -5.15
CA PHE A 494 -4.27 -9.95 -5.47
C PHE A 494 -4.04 -9.79 -6.97
N ALA A 495 -4.65 -10.66 -7.79
CA ALA A 495 -4.60 -10.53 -9.25
C ALA A 495 -5.19 -9.20 -9.74
N PHE A 496 -6.31 -8.77 -9.15
CA PHE A 496 -6.94 -7.48 -9.45
C PHE A 496 -6.07 -6.30 -9.03
N LEU A 497 -5.46 -6.37 -7.84
CA LEU A 497 -4.53 -5.35 -7.35
C LEU A 497 -3.35 -5.17 -8.32
N LEU A 498 -2.70 -6.26 -8.76
CA LEU A 498 -1.59 -6.19 -9.72
C LEU A 498 -1.98 -5.53 -11.06
N GLN A 499 -3.19 -5.80 -11.55
CA GLN A 499 -3.70 -5.18 -12.77
C GLN A 499 -3.92 -3.68 -12.57
N HIS A 500 -4.59 -3.29 -11.48
CA HIS A 500 -4.86 -1.89 -11.17
C HIS A 500 -3.58 -1.10 -10.90
N THR A 501 -2.60 -1.66 -10.17
CA THR A 501 -1.34 -0.98 -9.92
C THR A 501 -0.58 -0.70 -11.21
N SER A 502 -0.53 -1.67 -12.15
CA SER A 502 0.13 -1.46 -13.46
C SER A 502 -0.54 -0.34 -14.28
N ILE A 503 -1.87 -0.25 -14.23
CA ILE A 503 -2.63 0.82 -14.90
C ILE A 503 -2.34 2.18 -14.24
N SER A 504 -2.43 2.25 -12.90
CA SER A 504 -2.13 3.46 -12.14
C SER A 504 -0.71 3.95 -12.37
N GLU A 505 0.25 3.03 -12.54
CA GLU A 505 1.63 3.35 -12.87
C GLU A 505 1.71 4.07 -14.23
N THR A 506 1.03 3.59 -15.26
CA THR A 506 0.97 4.25 -16.58
C THR A 506 0.43 5.68 -16.48
N TYR A 507 -0.62 5.91 -15.69
CA TYR A 507 -1.15 7.25 -15.43
C TYR A 507 -0.14 8.14 -14.70
N TRP A 508 0.55 7.58 -13.69
CA TRP A 508 1.61 8.28 -12.96
C TRP A 508 2.76 8.71 -13.88
N TRP A 509 3.27 7.81 -14.72
CA TRP A 509 4.30 8.13 -15.71
C TRP A 509 3.82 9.21 -16.70
N GLY A 510 2.55 9.14 -17.11
CA GLY A 510 1.97 10.10 -18.04
C GLY A 510 1.97 11.50 -17.45
N TRP A 511 1.53 11.61 -16.20
CA TRP A 511 1.59 12.85 -15.45
C TRP A 511 3.03 13.32 -15.20
N LEU A 512 3.96 12.43 -14.81
CA LEU A 512 5.34 12.82 -14.52
C LEU A 512 6.06 13.42 -15.75
N ILE A 513 5.74 12.91 -16.94
CA ILE A 513 6.39 13.34 -18.20
C ILE A 513 5.67 14.56 -18.79
N TYR A 514 4.34 14.57 -18.82
CA TYR A 514 3.56 15.63 -19.49
C TYR A 514 3.13 16.77 -18.55
N GLY A 515 3.06 16.51 -17.24
CA GLY A 515 2.62 17.45 -16.19
C GLY A 515 1.13 17.83 -16.26
N LYS A 516 0.39 17.28 -17.23
CA LYS A 516 -0.99 17.62 -17.53
C LYS A 516 -1.80 16.35 -17.73
N ASP A 517 -3.09 16.47 -17.52
CA ASP A 517 -4.03 15.43 -17.90
C ASP A 517 -4.07 15.28 -19.42
N ALA A 518 -3.98 14.03 -19.90
CA ALA A 518 -3.95 13.70 -21.32
C ALA A 518 -5.29 14.03 -22.00
N ASP A 519 -6.41 13.89 -21.27
CA ASP A 519 -7.75 14.10 -21.81
C ASP A 519 -8.15 15.59 -21.81
N THR A 520 -7.83 16.31 -20.74
CA THR A 520 -8.25 17.72 -20.59
C THR A 520 -7.18 18.76 -20.92
N GLY A 521 -5.90 18.35 -21.02
CA GLY A 521 -4.76 19.25 -21.28
C GLY A 521 -4.50 20.27 -20.16
N LYS A 522 -5.16 20.13 -19.01
CA LYS A 522 -5.00 20.99 -17.84
C LYS A 522 -4.03 20.35 -16.85
N SER A 523 -3.39 21.17 -16.01
CA SER A 523 -2.58 20.64 -14.90
C SER A 523 -3.45 19.80 -13.99
N LEU A 524 -2.92 18.66 -13.55
CA LEU A 524 -3.69 17.63 -12.85
C LEU A 524 -3.96 18.02 -11.38
N PHE A 525 -3.06 18.80 -10.77
CA PHE A 525 -3.10 19.23 -9.38
C PHE A 525 -2.90 20.75 -9.21
N VAL A 526 -3.15 21.57 -10.25
CA VAL A 526 -3.28 23.02 -10.04
C VAL A 526 -4.30 23.22 -8.92
N ASP A 527 -3.97 24.08 -7.95
CA ASP A 527 -4.79 24.53 -6.83
C ASP A 527 -6.15 25.07 -7.32
N ARG A 528 -7.00 24.18 -7.83
CA ARG A 528 -8.41 24.43 -8.02
C ARG A 528 -8.95 24.38 -6.61
N LYS A 529 -9.31 25.56 -6.08
CA LYS A 529 -10.37 25.62 -5.08
C LYS A 529 -11.53 24.83 -5.69
N LEU A 530 -11.74 23.61 -5.20
CA LEU A 530 -12.83 22.75 -5.62
C LEU A 530 -14.11 23.52 -5.36
N ASN A 531 -14.78 23.94 -6.42
CA ASN A 531 -16.03 24.65 -6.27
C ASN A 531 -17.06 23.66 -5.70
N SER A 532 -17.92 24.14 -4.80
CA SER A 532 -18.99 23.34 -4.21
C SER A 532 -19.88 22.67 -5.26
N SER A 533 -20.02 23.28 -6.44
CA SER A 533 -20.70 22.71 -7.60
C SER A 533 -20.00 21.48 -8.18
N GLU A 534 -18.66 21.47 -8.28
CA GLU A 534 -17.90 20.32 -8.79
C GLU A 534 -17.98 19.13 -7.81
N LEU A 535 -17.96 19.40 -6.50
CA LEU A 535 -18.13 18.38 -5.47
C LEU A 535 -19.54 17.74 -5.52
N LEU A 536 -20.57 18.57 -5.72
CA LEU A 536 -21.95 18.09 -5.89
C LEU A 536 -22.10 17.25 -7.17
N ASP A 537 -21.48 17.67 -8.28
CA ASP A 537 -21.51 16.90 -9.53
C ASP A 537 -20.82 15.54 -9.39
N VAL A 538 -19.71 15.46 -8.65
CA VAL A 538 -19.04 14.18 -8.36
C VAL A 538 -19.90 13.31 -7.44
N ALA A 539 -20.52 13.87 -6.41
CA ALA A 539 -21.44 13.14 -5.54
C ALA A 539 -22.64 12.58 -6.32
N ASN A 540 -23.25 13.40 -7.19
CA ASN A 540 -24.34 12.99 -8.07
C ASN A 540 -23.87 11.87 -9.03
N ARG A 541 -22.68 11.99 -9.62
CA ARG A 541 -22.11 10.94 -10.46
C ARG A 541 -21.92 9.65 -9.68
N PHE A 542 -21.36 9.71 -8.47
CA PHE A 542 -21.13 8.55 -7.61
C PHE A 542 -22.45 7.83 -7.24
N GLU A 543 -23.49 8.58 -6.89
CA GLU A 543 -24.83 8.01 -6.64
C GLU A 543 -25.41 7.34 -7.88
N THR A 544 -25.16 7.89 -9.07
CA THR A 544 -25.63 7.28 -10.32
C THR A 544 -24.85 6.05 -10.75
N THR A 545 -23.54 5.95 -10.47
CA THR A 545 -22.72 4.77 -10.80
C THR A 545 -22.92 3.63 -9.81
N LEU A 546 -23.22 3.93 -8.54
CA LEU A 546 -23.52 2.95 -7.51
C LEU A 546 -24.93 3.16 -6.94
N PRO A 547 -25.99 2.96 -7.74
CA PRO A 547 -27.34 3.08 -7.22
C PRO A 547 -27.56 2.01 -6.16
N TYR A 548 -27.92 2.43 -4.95
CA TYR A 548 -28.38 1.53 -3.90
C TYR A 548 -29.55 0.73 -4.48
N LYS A 549 -29.38 -0.58 -4.67
CA LYS A 549 -30.41 -1.45 -5.27
C LYS A 549 -31.55 -1.64 -4.28
N THR A 550 -32.42 -0.64 -4.16
CA THR A 550 -33.64 -0.67 -3.35
C THR A 550 -34.80 -1.39 -4.03
N LYS A 551 -34.67 -1.73 -5.32
CA LYS A 551 -35.71 -2.50 -6.03
C LYS A 551 -35.85 -3.86 -5.35
N PRO A 552 -37.01 -4.16 -4.72
CA PRO A 552 -37.22 -5.46 -4.11
C PRO A 552 -37.09 -6.51 -5.22
N TYR A 553 -36.26 -7.52 -4.96
CA TYR A 553 -36.14 -8.67 -5.84
C TYR A 553 -37.53 -9.30 -6.00
N PHE A 554 -37.90 -9.77 -7.20
CA PHE A 554 -39.24 -10.34 -7.47
C PHE A 554 -39.61 -11.48 -6.50
N ASN A 555 -38.61 -12.11 -5.88
CA ASN A 555 -38.80 -13.07 -4.80
C ASN A 555 -38.81 -12.35 -3.45
N VAL A 556 -39.93 -12.48 -2.74
CA VAL A 556 -40.10 -12.02 -1.35
C VAL A 556 -39.08 -12.68 -0.41
N TYR A 557 -38.58 -13.87 -0.76
CA TYR A 557 -37.55 -14.58 0.02
C TYR A 557 -36.27 -14.80 -0.81
N VAL A 558 -35.14 -14.93 -0.10
CA VAL A 558 -33.76 -15.00 -0.62
C VAL A 558 -33.57 -15.93 -1.81
N THR A 559 -34.28 -17.07 -1.86
CA THR A 559 -34.21 -18.01 -2.99
C THR A 559 -35.58 -18.30 -3.61
N PRO A 560 -35.65 -18.60 -4.93
CA PRO A 560 -36.90 -19.00 -5.59
C PRO A 560 -37.51 -20.27 -4.97
N GLN A 561 -36.66 -21.18 -4.49
CA GLN A 561 -37.08 -22.44 -3.87
C GLN A 561 -37.81 -22.18 -2.55
N LEU A 562 -37.27 -21.29 -1.71
CA LEU A 562 -37.89 -20.89 -0.45
C LEU A 562 -39.19 -20.13 -0.69
N SER A 563 -39.19 -19.22 -1.67
CA SER A 563 -40.40 -18.48 -2.06
C SER A 563 -41.52 -19.39 -2.56
N ARG A 564 -41.20 -20.48 -3.29
CA ARG A 564 -42.21 -21.46 -3.72
C ARG A 564 -42.81 -22.22 -2.54
N LYS A 565 -41.98 -22.66 -1.58
CA LYS A 565 -42.46 -23.40 -0.40
C LYS A 565 -43.35 -22.53 0.49
N MET A 566 -42.97 -21.28 0.71
CA MET A 566 -43.74 -20.34 1.54
C MET A 566 -45.04 -19.86 0.88
N LYS A 567 -45.21 -20.04 -0.44
CA LYS A 567 -46.43 -19.72 -1.17
C LYS A 567 -47.48 -20.84 -1.18
N ILE A 568 -47.17 -22.02 -0.65
CA ILE A 568 -48.12 -23.14 -0.60
C ILE A 568 -49.23 -22.76 0.39
N GLN A 569 -50.49 -22.77 -0.06
CA GLN A 569 -51.64 -22.46 0.77
C GLN A 569 -51.87 -23.59 1.78
N THR A 570 -51.64 -23.31 3.05
CA THR A 570 -51.93 -24.21 4.17
C THR A 570 -53.23 -23.77 4.84
N GLY A 571 -54.24 -24.64 4.88
CA GLY A 571 -55.52 -24.37 5.53
C GLY A 571 -56.31 -25.65 5.75
N LEU A 572 -57.13 -25.69 6.81
CA LEU A 572 -58.02 -26.81 7.14
C LEU A 572 -59.00 -27.12 5.99
N GLU A 573 -59.40 -26.09 5.24
CA GLU A 573 -60.28 -26.18 4.07
C GLU A 573 -59.69 -27.06 2.95
N ASN A 574 -58.36 -27.15 2.83
CA ASN A 574 -57.69 -27.98 1.81
C ASN A 574 -57.55 -29.45 2.24
N LEU A 575 -57.92 -29.80 3.48
CA LEU A 575 -57.83 -31.16 4.01
C LEU A 575 -59.16 -31.93 3.94
N GLU A 576 -60.27 -31.27 3.60
CA GLU A 576 -61.55 -31.93 3.32
C GLU A 576 -61.48 -32.62 1.95
N ALA A 577 -60.81 -33.77 1.88
CA ALA A 577 -60.94 -34.67 0.76
C ALA A 577 -62.40 -35.16 0.73
N GLN A 578 -63.06 -35.01 -0.43
CA GLN A 578 -64.40 -35.53 -0.68
C GLN A 578 -64.46 -37.01 -0.31
N ASP A 579 -65.17 -37.35 0.78
CA ASP A 579 -65.64 -38.70 1.05
C ASP A 579 -66.67 -39.06 -0.03
N ASP A 580 -66.20 -39.38 -1.24
CA ASP A 580 -67.01 -40.07 -2.24
C ASP A 580 -67.51 -41.35 -1.58
N SER A 581 -68.83 -41.49 -1.44
CA SER A 581 -69.45 -42.57 -0.67
C SER A 581 -68.81 -43.93 -1.01
N GLU A 582 -68.40 -44.67 0.02
CA GLU A 582 -67.67 -45.94 -0.13
C GLU A 582 -68.47 -46.95 -0.99
N ASP A 583 -69.80 -46.83 -1.04
CA ASP A 583 -70.68 -47.62 -1.91
C ASP A 583 -70.47 -47.33 -3.41
N ALA A 584 -70.30 -46.06 -3.80
CA ALA A 584 -70.10 -45.67 -5.20
C ALA A 584 -68.74 -46.13 -5.74
N THR A 585 -67.74 -46.26 -4.87
CA THR A 585 -66.44 -46.82 -5.23
C THR A 585 -66.47 -48.35 -5.31
N GLN A 586 -67.25 -49.03 -4.47
CA GLN A 586 -67.45 -50.49 -4.56
C GLN A 586 -68.14 -50.93 -5.87
N GLU A 587 -69.16 -50.20 -6.35
CA GLU A 587 -69.85 -50.51 -7.61
C GLU A 587 -68.95 -50.30 -8.84
N LYS A 588 -68.10 -49.26 -8.83
CA LYS A 588 -67.10 -49.01 -9.87
C LYS A 588 -66.10 -50.17 -9.97
N PHE A 589 -65.63 -50.70 -8.84
CA PHE A 589 -64.74 -51.85 -8.84
C PHE A 589 -65.42 -53.13 -9.33
N GLN A 590 -66.69 -53.38 -8.97
CA GLN A 590 -67.41 -54.55 -9.45
C GLN A 590 -67.67 -54.51 -10.96
N SER A 591 -67.99 -53.34 -11.50
CA SER A 591 -68.22 -53.16 -12.94
C SER A 591 -66.94 -53.42 -13.74
N ALA A 592 -65.80 -52.87 -13.30
CA ALA A 592 -64.49 -53.11 -13.92
C ALA A 592 -64.03 -54.58 -13.83
N ILE A 593 -64.43 -55.31 -12.78
CA ILE A 593 -64.16 -56.74 -12.63
C ILE A 593 -64.98 -57.55 -13.65
N ASN A 594 -66.27 -57.23 -13.82
CA ASN A 594 -67.14 -57.93 -14.76
C ASN A 594 -66.69 -57.73 -16.22
N GLU A 595 -66.19 -56.53 -16.56
CA GLU A 595 -65.58 -56.26 -17.87
C GLU A 595 -64.30 -57.06 -18.09
N LEU A 596 -63.48 -57.25 -17.05
CA LEU A 596 -62.30 -58.11 -17.15
C LEU A 596 -62.68 -59.59 -17.32
N ASP A 597 -63.79 -60.04 -16.74
CA ASP A 597 -64.29 -61.41 -16.91
C ASP A 597 -64.78 -61.69 -18.33
N THR A 598 -65.41 -60.73 -19.00
CA THR A 598 -65.78 -60.89 -20.42
C THR A 598 -64.53 -60.93 -21.30
N THR A 599 -63.54 -60.07 -21.05
CA THR A 599 -62.29 -60.06 -21.83
C THR A 599 -61.41 -61.30 -21.61
N LEU A 600 -61.48 -61.95 -20.45
CA LEU A 600 -60.75 -63.19 -20.16
C LEU A 600 -61.37 -64.41 -20.87
N ASN A 601 -62.68 -64.40 -21.14
CA ASN A 601 -63.35 -65.50 -21.83
C ASN A 601 -63.20 -65.44 -23.37
N GLU A 602 -62.84 -64.28 -23.93
CA GLU A 602 -62.79 -64.04 -25.38
C GLU A 602 -61.36 -64.04 -25.99
N ASN A 603 -60.30 -64.01 -25.18
CA ASN A 603 -58.91 -63.85 -25.66
C ASN A 603 -58.05 -65.13 -25.52
N ILE A 604 -57.27 -65.48 -26.58
CA ILE A 604 -56.47 -66.72 -26.68
C ILE A 604 -54.95 -66.50 -26.43
N ASP A 605 -54.48 -65.25 -26.26
CA ASP A 605 -53.05 -64.95 -26.04
C ASP A 605 -52.59 -65.09 -24.56
N GLN A 606 -51.54 -65.90 -24.32
CA GLN A 606 -51.09 -66.30 -22.98
C GLN A 606 -50.54 -65.16 -22.08
N ASN A 607 -49.89 -64.14 -22.65
CA ASN A 607 -49.29 -63.05 -21.84
C ASN A 607 -50.31 -61.97 -21.43
N SER A 608 -51.27 -61.63 -22.30
CA SER A 608 -52.37 -60.72 -21.94
C SER A 608 -53.29 -61.31 -20.86
N LEU A 609 -53.39 -62.64 -20.83
CA LEU A 609 -54.17 -63.39 -19.84
C LEU A 609 -53.58 -63.24 -18.42
N SER A 610 -52.26 -63.30 -18.29
CA SER A 610 -51.56 -63.10 -17.01
C SER A 610 -51.79 -61.70 -16.43
N ASP A 611 -51.64 -60.66 -17.26
CA ASP A 611 -51.82 -59.27 -16.82
C ASP A 611 -53.28 -58.94 -16.49
N ALA A 612 -54.23 -59.49 -17.25
CA ALA A 612 -55.65 -59.37 -16.94
C ALA A 612 -56.01 -60.06 -15.61
N HIS A 613 -55.44 -61.24 -15.33
CA HIS A 613 -55.60 -61.90 -14.03
C HIS A 613 -54.98 -61.10 -12.88
N ALA A 614 -53.77 -60.55 -13.03
CA ALA A 614 -53.13 -59.74 -11.99
C ALA A 614 -53.94 -58.47 -11.68
N ARG A 615 -54.45 -57.79 -12.72
CA ARG A 615 -55.28 -56.60 -12.57
C ARG A 615 -56.62 -56.91 -11.93
N LYS A 616 -57.24 -58.03 -12.30
CA LYS A 616 -58.46 -58.57 -11.68
C LYS A 616 -58.22 -58.87 -10.19
N SER A 617 -57.14 -59.57 -9.84
CA SER A 617 -56.79 -59.85 -8.45
C SER A 617 -56.56 -58.59 -7.62
N LEU A 618 -55.94 -57.55 -8.19
CA LEU A 618 -55.71 -56.27 -7.50
C LEU A 618 -57.01 -55.49 -7.27
N LEU A 619 -57.93 -55.49 -8.25
CA LEU A 619 -59.26 -54.88 -8.10
C LEU A 619 -60.12 -55.64 -7.09
N PHE A 620 -60.06 -56.97 -7.08
CA PHE A 620 -60.69 -57.77 -6.04
C PHE A 620 -60.11 -57.46 -4.66
N TRP A 621 -58.79 -57.32 -4.54
CA TRP A 621 -58.17 -56.95 -3.28
C TRP A 621 -58.61 -55.57 -2.78
N LYS A 622 -58.67 -54.57 -3.67
CA LYS A 622 -59.19 -53.24 -3.34
C LYS A 622 -60.65 -53.27 -2.91
N LYS A 623 -61.51 -54.01 -3.64
CA LYS A 623 -62.92 -54.20 -3.28
C LYS A 623 -63.05 -54.92 -1.93
N MET A 624 -62.30 -56.00 -1.72
CA MET A 624 -62.33 -56.77 -0.47
C MET A 624 -61.88 -55.93 0.73
N ASN A 625 -60.88 -55.06 0.57
CA ASN A 625 -60.46 -54.16 1.65
C ASN A 625 -61.54 -53.15 2.05
N LEU A 626 -62.37 -52.70 1.10
CA LEU A 626 -63.52 -51.84 1.41
C LEU A 626 -64.63 -52.66 2.10
N VAL A 627 -65.04 -53.79 1.51
CA VAL A 627 -66.12 -54.64 2.06
C VAL A 627 -65.78 -55.25 3.42
N ARG A 628 -64.47 -55.44 3.71
CA ARG A 628 -63.97 -55.92 4.99
C ARG A 628 -64.37 -55.01 6.17
N LYS A 629 -64.56 -53.70 5.94
CA LYS A 629 -65.05 -52.79 6.98
C LYS A 629 -66.50 -53.10 7.37
N ASP A 630 -67.35 -53.46 6.39
CA ASP A 630 -68.80 -53.59 6.61
C ASP A 630 -69.26 -55.03 6.92
N LYS A 631 -68.62 -56.05 6.32
CA LYS A 631 -69.07 -57.45 6.38
C LYS A 631 -67.92 -58.41 6.67
N TRP A 632 -67.16 -58.11 7.71
CA TRP A 632 -66.02 -58.92 8.16
C TRP A 632 -66.35 -60.40 8.38
N LEU A 633 -67.49 -60.70 9.03
CA LEU A 633 -67.85 -62.09 9.39
C LEU A 633 -68.27 -62.94 8.19
N ALA A 634 -68.72 -62.32 7.08
CA ALA A 634 -69.08 -63.00 5.84
C ALA A 634 -67.89 -63.14 4.86
N PHE A 635 -66.70 -62.69 5.25
CA PHE A 635 -65.52 -62.67 4.39
C PHE A 635 -65.12 -64.07 3.91
N GLY A 636 -65.32 -65.09 4.75
CA GLY A 636 -65.01 -66.49 4.42
C GLY A 636 -65.90 -67.09 3.31
N SER A 637 -67.11 -66.57 3.10
CA SER A 637 -68.01 -67.02 2.01
C SER A 637 -67.88 -66.19 0.73
N LEU A 638 -67.25 -65.02 0.81
CA LEU A 638 -66.99 -64.13 -0.33
C LEU A 638 -65.70 -64.49 -1.08
N VAL A 639 -64.82 -65.32 -0.50
CA VAL A 639 -63.56 -65.75 -1.10
C VAL A 639 -63.73 -67.13 -1.73
N ASN A 640 -63.90 -67.17 -3.05
CA ASN A 640 -63.92 -68.42 -3.82
C ASN A 640 -62.53 -68.74 -4.39
N LYS A 641 -62.15 -70.04 -4.41
CA LYS A 641 -60.88 -70.52 -4.99
C LYS A 641 -60.72 -70.12 -6.47
N ASP A 642 -61.84 -69.96 -7.19
CA ASP A 642 -61.85 -69.56 -8.60
C ASP A 642 -61.47 -68.09 -8.84
N MET A 643 -61.37 -67.28 -7.79
CA MET A 643 -60.96 -65.87 -7.90
C MET A 643 -59.44 -65.70 -8.09
N PHE A 644 -58.65 -66.76 -7.85
CA PHE A 644 -57.18 -66.74 -7.85
C PHE A 644 -56.57 -67.92 -8.62
N GLN A 645 -57.19 -68.37 -9.71
CA GLN A 645 -56.60 -69.41 -10.55
C GLN A 645 -55.34 -68.87 -11.27
N VAL A 646 -54.17 -69.33 -10.83
CA VAL A 646 -52.89 -69.25 -11.55
C VAL A 646 -52.67 -70.62 -12.17
N THR A 647 -52.74 -70.75 -13.49
CA THR A 647 -52.46 -72.01 -14.20
C THR A 647 -51.02 -72.49 -13.95
N GLN A 648 -50.88 -73.69 -13.39
CA GLN A 648 -49.60 -74.37 -13.20
C GLN A 648 -49.00 -74.81 -14.55
N ASN A 649 -47.85 -74.25 -14.94
CA ASN A 649 -47.02 -74.79 -16.03
C ASN A 649 -45.97 -75.77 -15.47
N LYS A 650 -45.86 -76.95 -16.07
CA LYS A 650 -44.94 -78.07 -15.74
C LYS A 650 -43.47 -77.73 -16.02
N SER A 651 -42.58 -78.24 -15.15
CA SER A 651 -41.12 -78.25 -15.28
C SER A 651 -40.59 -79.46 -16.09
N THR A 652 -39.45 -79.29 -16.76
CA THR A 652 -38.58 -80.38 -17.23
C THR A 652 -37.12 -80.06 -16.89
N ASP A 653 -36.49 -80.99 -16.17
CA ASP A 653 -35.07 -81.08 -15.79
C ASP A 653 -34.16 -81.54 -16.95
N GLU A 654 -32.86 -81.17 -16.95
CA GLU A 654 -31.72 -82.08 -16.67
C GLU A 654 -30.30 -81.45 -16.90
N LYS A 655 -29.50 -81.46 -15.81
CA LYS A 655 -28.06 -81.78 -15.61
C LYS A 655 -26.95 -81.42 -16.63
N ASN A 656 -25.86 -80.81 -16.13
CA ASN A 656 -24.59 -81.53 -15.86
C ASN A 656 -23.55 -80.73 -15.05
N GLU A 657 -22.84 -81.45 -14.18
CA GLU A 657 -21.78 -81.00 -13.24
C GLU A 657 -20.39 -80.86 -13.88
N SER A 658 -19.52 -80.03 -13.31
CA SER A 658 -18.28 -80.45 -12.58
C SER A 658 -17.30 -79.27 -12.39
N ASN A 659 -16.85 -78.99 -11.16
CA ASN A 659 -15.63 -79.53 -10.54
C ASN A 659 -15.11 -78.68 -9.35
N LYS A 660 -15.10 -79.32 -8.17
CA LYS A 660 -14.06 -79.37 -7.10
C LYS A 660 -13.50 -78.12 -6.39
N ASN A 661 -13.76 -78.13 -5.06
CA ASN A 661 -12.81 -78.07 -3.91
C ASN A 661 -12.06 -76.75 -3.65
N ASN A 662 -11.85 -76.25 -2.42
CA ASN A 662 -12.13 -76.67 -1.04
C ASN A 662 -11.85 -75.44 -0.13
N VAL A 663 -12.65 -75.24 0.94
CA VAL A 663 -12.25 -75.13 2.38
C VAL A 663 -11.07 -74.19 2.73
N ASN A 664 -11.11 -73.23 3.68
CA ASN A 664 -11.98 -72.92 4.81
C ASN A 664 -11.57 -71.57 5.44
N ALA A 665 -12.53 -70.90 6.12
CA ALA A 665 -12.44 -70.24 7.45
C ALA A 665 -11.42 -69.08 7.64
N ALA A 666 -11.66 -67.99 8.40
CA ALA A 666 -12.66 -67.66 9.39
C ALA A 666 -12.65 -66.12 9.63
N VAL A 667 -13.83 -65.56 9.90
CA VAL A 667 -14.16 -64.60 10.99
C VAL A 667 -13.40 -63.26 11.02
N ALA A 668 -14.10 -62.19 10.61
CA ALA A 668 -14.51 -61.02 11.45
C ALA A 668 -13.66 -59.80 11.06
N ASP A 669 -14.10 -58.56 11.05
CA ASP A 669 -15.34 -57.86 11.31
C ASP A 669 -15.07 -56.42 10.82
N ASN A 670 -16.10 -55.73 10.34
CA ASN A 670 -16.22 -54.27 10.16
C ASN A 670 -15.16 -53.46 9.40
N GLY A 671 -15.63 -52.72 8.38
CA GLY A 671 -14.93 -51.51 7.90
C GLY A 671 -15.10 -51.19 6.43
N ASP A 672 -16.31 -50.73 6.08
CA ASP A 672 -16.59 -49.65 5.13
C ASP A 672 -15.50 -49.28 4.10
N ASN A 673 -15.73 -49.64 2.83
CA ASN A 673 -15.13 -48.99 1.66
C ASN A 673 -15.96 -49.30 0.41
N GLY A 674 -16.33 -48.24 -0.33
CA GLY A 674 -17.12 -48.37 -1.55
C GLY A 674 -17.22 -47.07 -2.35
N ASP A 675 -16.08 -46.48 -2.63
CA ASP A 675 -15.85 -45.46 -3.64
C ASP A 675 -16.35 -45.90 -5.03
N GLY A 676 -16.81 -44.96 -5.87
CA GLY A 676 -16.99 -45.25 -7.30
C GLY A 676 -18.13 -44.52 -8.02
N SER A 677 -17.77 -43.41 -8.66
CA SER A 677 -18.07 -43.13 -10.08
C SER A 677 -19.54 -43.10 -10.54
N THR A 678 -20.05 -41.88 -10.81
CA THR A 678 -21.02 -41.68 -11.90
C THR A 678 -20.44 -40.74 -12.95
N THR A 679 -20.04 -41.35 -14.05
CA THR A 679 -19.85 -40.72 -15.35
C THR A 679 -21.20 -40.57 -16.07
N SER A 680 -21.19 -39.71 -17.10
CA SER A 680 -22.13 -39.62 -18.23
C SER A 680 -23.23 -38.55 -18.15
N THR A 681 -22.92 -37.39 -18.74
CA THR A 681 -23.88 -36.57 -19.48
C THR A 681 -23.51 -36.67 -20.96
N LYS A 682 -24.22 -37.49 -21.74
CA LYS A 682 -24.19 -37.47 -23.21
C LYS A 682 -25.39 -36.66 -23.71
N ARG A 683 -25.13 -35.63 -24.51
CA ARG A 683 -26.09 -35.06 -25.47
C ARG A 683 -26.13 -35.94 -26.74
N PRO A 684 -27.23 -35.95 -27.50
CA PRO A 684 -27.28 -36.53 -28.84
C PRO A 684 -26.89 -35.52 -29.95
N LEU A 685 -26.15 -36.04 -30.93
CA LEU A 685 -26.01 -35.63 -32.35
C LEU A 685 -27.32 -36.01 -33.11
N GLU A 686 -27.70 -35.57 -34.31
CA GLU A 686 -27.06 -35.16 -35.58
C GLU A 686 -28.17 -34.40 -36.38
N ASP A 687 -27.95 -33.47 -37.30
CA ASP A 687 -27.64 -33.74 -38.72
C ASP A 687 -27.27 -32.45 -39.51
N ASP A 688 -26.62 -32.72 -40.66
CA ASP A 688 -26.49 -31.95 -41.92
C ASP A 688 -25.31 -30.99 -42.21
N GLU A 689 -24.36 -31.57 -42.97
CA GLU A 689 -23.82 -31.13 -44.27
C GLU A 689 -23.22 -29.72 -44.45
N ALA A 690 -21.92 -29.66 -44.76
CA ALA A 690 -21.42 -29.48 -46.14
C ALA A 690 -19.94 -29.01 -46.23
N SER A 691 -19.18 -29.76 -47.04
CA SER A 691 -18.14 -29.34 -48.00
C SER A 691 -16.80 -28.70 -47.58
N ASP A 692 -15.74 -29.37 -48.07
CA ASP A 692 -14.50 -28.87 -48.69
C ASP A 692 -13.25 -28.58 -47.85
N VAL A 693 -12.34 -29.56 -47.91
CA VAL A 693 -10.89 -29.45 -47.66
C VAL A 693 -10.15 -29.86 -48.93
N PRO A 694 -9.14 -29.10 -49.39
CA PRO A 694 -8.06 -29.66 -50.19
C PRO A 694 -6.75 -29.80 -49.38
N ALA A 695 -6.28 -31.04 -49.35
CA ALA A 695 -4.90 -31.52 -49.49
C ALA A 695 -3.73 -30.81 -48.76
N ALA A 696 -3.23 -31.47 -47.71
CA ALA A 696 -1.85 -31.32 -47.23
C ALA A 696 -0.87 -32.16 -48.08
N LYS A 697 0.20 -31.51 -48.55
CA LYS A 697 1.37 -32.14 -49.18
C LYS A 697 2.29 -32.76 -48.11
N LYS A 698 2.72 -34.01 -48.36
CA LYS A 698 3.90 -34.66 -47.79
C LYS A 698 5.18 -33.88 -48.16
N THR A 699 6.17 -33.80 -47.26
CA THR A 699 7.44 -34.57 -47.33
C THR A 699 8.49 -34.18 -46.27
N LYS A 700 9.11 -35.23 -45.70
CA LYS A 700 10.53 -35.42 -45.30
C LYS A 700 11.14 -34.61 -44.13
N SER A 701 11.47 -35.33 -43.05
CA SER A 701 12.82 -35.89 -42.83
C SER A 701 12.70 -37.25 -42.15
#